data_AF-A0A8T5STI5-F1
#
_entry.id   AF-A0A8T5STI5-F1
#
_cell.length_a   1.000
_cell.length_b   1.000
_cell.length_c   1.000
_cell.angle_alpha   90.00
_cell.angle_beta   90.00
_cell.angle_gamma   90.00
#
_symmetry.space_group_name_H-M   'P 1'
#
loop_
_entity.id
_entity.type
_entity.pdbx_description
1 polymer ?
#
loop_
_entity_poly.entity_id
_entity_poly.type
_entity_poly.pdbx_seq_one_letter_code
_entity_poly.pdbx_strand_id
1 'polypeptide(L)'
;MDTSGWRRELDKLAELKGILVSVNPAMEEQSDRQVRQLYDIFANLTKMDNDLATTGFMKKRKVQAQVEKTANDLETDFMRVTRDFAEYFRKEHKDTLAIAPKIQTIKPAEVKGITTLNFPGIGAGDLKDFEKLHEFARAFSKLYLVIHEDVAREVKSTLDENRATVDTYERHITIDKSEVATTVSNDGAVGMSLRDLIILNEKLQTDREFLDGRKDEVSKLLSSSLVGSAESLQASVETTARLGLELPMEFTKELRLIARDAAKADTLTALVALENQLHTAQIKVANALRDKIVNIKHEVTTRIVEGGIPTTADVIPTPPNVSVDGDEISPLLSSYQRMVEWEGQVKIALKERLFELLDDVEKATEEPEDAGIKDVVAVRQFIAESKKTLKKAEIDDMVRVYLQAKSMDDEYRKNITESIRNYLTRFNELATSADRVLDHAQLSKKAPKVEELQGGIVYLLGSLATLRGAVDSGVATFREACQQEIDAIVHDLQTVKPAYAEIFLPIIVELDEGSNRILALDDFAEIKSEMRSIKDGILVKAQDALENLRYRLGVKIRLAAAKLMGAGVAIPPDAQAAISELNSVAVAADNVFKLPAIARKMVEIYEKKIQEKIVEKLGVEVDSLITSLDRASSIGVKLGTELKMLNSLKTKPPSELEDAADAFDRLMNLTTSPNVHKKIRERVDEAYIQIKGALSLFEEQGMSEFVERLKVLIDQVPAKLETDSPHVNEALDVCLTLANIQEEMLQMIKSMAGKSGEAHEAELKERSQYYSTIQRVSMKHPDDFSKIVFDIKKMKTLEDGLTEAVDLDIAIANFHELGILRKQWLEKAGSMDDWHKSLRMFMTGFSPAAKADEREKFIEDAIRKIKETYSREDISSYLSWAIKESAQALVDSRKK
;
A
#
# COMPACT_ATOMS: atom_id res chain seq x y z
N MET A 1 16.81 -132.47 -48.69
CA MET A 1 15.67 -132.02 -47.86
C MET A 1 14.73 -131.23 -48.77
N ASP A 2 13.41 -131.29 -48.60
CA ASP A 2 12.50 -130.41 -49.36
C ASP A 2 12.48 -128.98 -48.78
N THR A 3 11.89 -128.04 -49.52
CA THR A 3 11.81 -126.63 -49.12
C THR A 3 11.06 -126.43 -47.78
N SER A 4 10.08 -127.29 -47.47
CA SER A 4 9.35 -127.24 -46.20
C SER A 4 10.23 -127.63 -45.00
N GLY A 5 11.10 -128.63 -45.17
CA GLY A 5 12.07 -129.04 -44.15
C GLY A 5 13.13 -127.96 -43.89
N TRP A 6 13.64 -127.33 -44.95
CA TRP A 6 14.61 -126.23 -44.81
C TRP A 6 14.03 -125.02 -44.08
N ARG A 7 12.77 -124.66 -44.34
CA ARG A 7 12.11 -123.56 -43.62
C ARG A 7 12.09 -123.81 -42.12
N ARG A 8 11.72 -125.03 -41.70
CA ARG A 8 11.63 -125.41 -40.29
C ARG A 8 12.99 -125.30 -39.58
N GLU A 9 14.06 -125.73 -40.23
CA GLU A 9 15.40 -125.68 -39.62
C GLU A 9 15.97 -124.25 -39.58
N LEU A 10 15.65 -123.40 -40.55
CA LEU A 10 15.98 -121.97 -40.50
C LEU A 10 15.20 -121.23 -39.40
N ASP A 11 13.93 -121.57 -39.18
CA ASP A 11 13.14 -121.00 -38.09
C ASP A 11 13.73 -121.38 -36.72
N LYS A 12 14.17 -122.64 -36.54
CA LYS A 12 14.92 -123.07 -35.34
C LYS A 12 16.29 -122.38 -35.22
N LEU A 13 17.00 -122.14 -36.31
CA LEU A 13 18.29 -121.44 -36.28
C LEU A 13 18.10 -119.96 -35.89
N ALA A 14 17.00 -119.34 -36.32
CA ALA A 14 16.60 -118.01 -35.87
C ALA A 14 16.23 -118.00 -34.37
N GLU A 15 15.59 -119.06 -33.86
CA GLU A 15 15.38 -119.24 -32.41
C GLU A 15 16.73 -119.33 -31.67
N LEU A 16 17.68 -120.13 -32.19
CA LEU A 16 19.03 -120.23 -31.64
C LEU A 16 19.78 -118.89 -31.63
N LYS A 17 19.61 -118.08 -32.68
CA LYS A 17 20.10 -116.70 -32.73
C LYS A 17 19.48 -115.84 -31.63
N GLY A 18 18.17 -115.93 -31.43
CA GLY A 18 17.47 -115.22 -30.34
C GLY A 18 18.01 -115.60 -28.97
N ILE A 19 18.28 -116.88 -28.75
CA ILE A 19 18.90 -117.39 -27.52
C ILE A 19 20.32 -116.81 -27.35
N LEU A 20 21.12 -116.78 -28.42
CA LEU A 20 22.48 -116.25 -28.38
C LEU A 20 22.51 -114.76 -28.02
N VAL A 21 21.64 -113.96 -28.63
CA VAL A 21 21.51 -112.52 -28.34
C VAL A 21 21.04 -112.27 -26.91
N SER A 22 20.17 -113.12 -26.38
CA SER A 22 19.72 -113.01 -24.99
C SER A 22 20.86 -113.23 -24.00
N VAL A 23 21.78 -114.16 -24.31
CA VAL A 23 22.96 -114.44 -23.48
C VAL A 23 24.05 -113.38 -23.68
N ASN A 24 24.24 -112.94 -24.93
CA ASN A 24 25.21 -111.90 -25.27
C ASN A 24 24.61 -110.91 -26.30
N PRO A 25 24.06 -109.78 -25.83
CA PRO A 25 23.42 -108.78 -26.69
C PRO A 25 24.36 -108.19 -27.75
N ALA A 26 25.68 -108.15 -27.52
CA ALA A 26 26.64 -107.60 -28.46
C ALA A 26 26.74 -108.39 -29.78
N MET A 27 26.23 -109.63 -29.81
CA MET A 27 26.27 -110.50 -30.99
C MET A 27 25.06 -110.33 -31.93
N GLU A 28 24.12 -109.45 -31.62
CA GLU A 28 22.88 -109.25 -32.38
C GLU A 28 23.12 -108.93 -33.85
N GLU A 29 23.96 -107.94 -34.13
CA GLU A 29 24.18 -107.46 -35.49
C GLU A 29 24.89 -108.52 -36.36
N GLN A 30 25.88 -109.22 -35.81
CA GLN A 30 26.63 -110.24 -36.53
C GLN A 30 25.78 -111.49 -36.79
N SER A 31 25.05 -111.96 -35.79
CA SER A 31 24.18 -113.14 -35.91
C SER A 31 22.98 -112.91 -36.82
N ASP A 32 22.42 -111.69 -36.85
CA ASP A 32 21.35 -111.33 -37.78
C ASP A 32 21.80 -111.37 -39.24
N ARG A 33 23.00 -110.85 -39.54
CA ARG A 33 23.53 -110.87 -40.91
C ARG A 33 23.67 -112.31 -41.42
N GLN A 34 24.18 -113.21 -40.59
CA GLN A 34 24.37 -114.62 -40.93
C GLN A 34 23.04 -115.35 -41.18
N VAL A 35 22.05 -115.15 -40.31
CA VAL A 35 20.73 -115.79 -40.47
C VAL A 35 19.96 -115.22 -41.66
N ARG A 36 20.03 -113.91 -41.91
CA ARG A 36 19.40 -113.29 -43.10
C ARG A 36 19.97 -113.83 -44.40
N GLN A 37 21.29 -113.98 -44.50
CA GLN A 37 21.94 -114.56 -45.69
C GLN A 37 21.39 -115.96 -46.00
N LEU A 38 21.16 -116.78 -44.98
CA LEU A 38 20.55 -118.10 -45.17
C LEU A 38 19.09 -118.02 -45.66
N TYR A 39 18.30 -117.08 -45.14
CA TYR A 39 16.94 -116.85 -45.62
C TYR A 39 16.90 -116.34 -47.07
N ASP A 40 17.86 -115.51 -47.48
CA ASP A 40 17.97 -115.03 -48.87
C ASP A 40 18.31 -116.18 -49.83
N ILE A 41 19.24 -117.07 -49.44
CA ILE A 41 19.58 -118.28 -50.21
C ILE A 41 18.35 -119.21 -50.28
N PHE A 42 17.61 -119.37 -49.19
CA PHE A 42 16.39 -120.18 -49.14
C PHE A 42 15.24 -119.60 -49.99
N ALA A 43 15.07 -118.28 -50.02
CA ALA A 43 14.10 -117.61 -50.88
C ALA A 43 14.42 -117.86 -52.36
N ASN A 44 15.70 -117.78 -52.73
CA ASN A 44 16.18 -118.13 -54.06
C ASN A 44 15.93 -119.61 -54.40
N LEU A 45 16.18 -120.53 -53.45
CA LEU A 45 15.89 -121.96 -53.61
C LEU A 45 14.40 -122.21 -53.88
N THR A 46 13.52 -121.59 -53.09
CA THR A 46 12.06 -121.75 -53.23
C THR A 46 11.56 -121.22 -54.57
N LYS A 47 12.11 -120.09 -55.04
CA LYS A 47 11.81 -119.55 -56.36
C LYS A 47 12.23 -120.51 -57.48
N MET A 48 13.43 -121.07 -57.40
CA MET A 48 13.93 -122.02 -58.39
C MET A 48 13.15 -123.35 -58.38
N ASP A 49 12.68 -123.80 -57.21
CA ASP A 49 11.87 -125.01 -57.07
C ASP A 49 10.45 -124.83 -57.68
N ASN A 50 9.85 -123.65 -57.52
CA ASN A 50 8.61 -123.27 -58.20
C ASN A 50 8.80 -123.15 -59.73
N ASP A 51 9.92 -122.58 -60.18
CA ASP A 51 10.28 -122.52 -61.61
C ASP A 51 10.48 -123.93 -62.21
N LEU A 52 11.01 -124.88 -61.43
CA LEU A 52 11.15 -126.29 -61.81
C LEU A 52 9.78 -126.98 -61.99
N ALA A 53 8.81 -126.66 -61.13
CA ALA A 53 7.47 -127.22 -61.18
C ALA A 53 6.67 -126.75 -62.43
N THR A 54 7.00 -125.57 -62.96
CA THR A 54 6.26 -124.92 -64.05
C THR A 54 6.93 -125.00 -65.43
N THR A 55 8.17 -125.51 -65.54
CA THR A 55 8.93 -125.56 -66.81
C THR A 55 8.71 -126.83 -67.64
N GLY A 56 8.66 -126.68 -68.98
CA GLY A 56 8.53 -127.79 -69.94
C GLY A 56 9.73 -128.76 -69.98
N PHE A 57 9.48 -129.99 -70.44
CA PHE A 57 10.32 -131.19 -70.26
C PHE A 57 11.82 -131.02 -70.59
N MET A 58 12.18 -130.23 -71.62
CA MET A 58 13.57 -130.01 -72.05
C MET A 58 14.36 -129.00 -71.19
N LYS A 59 13.71 -128.04 -70.51
CA LYS A 59 14.39 -127.07 -69.60
C LYS A 59 14.51 -127.59 -68.15
N LYS A 60 13.73 -128.61 -67.80
CA LYS A 60 13.60 -129.15 -66.44
C LYS A 60 14.92 -129.66 -65.86
N ARG A 61 15.79 -130.32 -66.64
CA ARG A 61 17.09 -130.84 -66.16
C ARG A 61 18.08 -129.73 -65.74
N LYS A 62 18.10 -128.58 -66.44
CA LYS A 62 19.02 -127.47 -66.11
C LYS A 62 18.58 -126.75 -64.83
N VAL A 63 17.28 -126.52 -64.68
CA VAL A 63 16.71 -125.95 -63.45
C VAL A 63 16.90 -126.92 -62.28
N GLN A 64 16.75 -128.23 -62.50
CA GLN A 64 16.96 -129.25 -61.45
C GLN A 64 18.39 -129.24 -60.90
N ALA A 65 19.41 -129.19 -61.76
CA ALA A 65 20.80 -129.06 -61.33
C ALA A 65 21.08 -127.75 -60.57
N GLN A 66 20.34 -126.68 -60.89
CA GLN A 66 20.48 -125.39 -60.22
C GLN A 66 19.79 -125.38 -58.83
N VAL A 67 18.63 -126.04 -58.71
CA VAL A 67 17.95 -126.31 -57.44
C VAL A 67 18.83 -127.17 -56.53
N GLU A 68 19.43 -128.25 -57.05
CA GLU A 68 20.36 -129.09 -56.28
C GLU A 68 21.60 -128.31 -55.82
N LYS A 69 22.14 -127.41 -56.67
CA LYS A 69 23.26 -126.55 -56.28
C LYS A 69 22.88 -125.58 -55.16
N THR A 70 21.78 -124.84 -55.29
CA THR A 70 21.36 -123.87 -54.26
C THR A 70 20.94 -124.57 -52.96
N ALA A 71 20.41 -125.79 -53.02
CA ALA A 71 20.16 -126.61 -51.84
C ALA A 71 21.46 -127.00 -51.11
N ASN A 72 22.51 -127.38 -51.86
CA ASN A 72 23.83 -127.69 -51.28
C ASN A 72 24.53 -126.44 -50.71
N ASP A 73 24.38 -125.28 -51.37
CA ASP A 73 24.92 -124.01 -50.89
C ASP A 73 24.24 -123.61 -49.55
N LEU A 74 22.90 -123.73 -49.48
CA LEU A 74 22.14 -123.51 -48.25
C LEU A 74 22.59 -124.46 -47.13
N GLU A 75 22.80 -125.73 -47.44
CA GLU A 75 23.26 -126.73 -46.47
C GLU A 75 24.66 -126.39 -45.94
N THR A 76 25.58 -126.02 -46.83
CA THR A 76 26.96 -125.68 -46.46
C THR A 76 27.02 -124.45 -45.56
N ASP A 77 26.27 -123.40 -45.89
CA ASP A 77 26.22 -122.17 -45.09
C ASP A 77 25.48 -122.40 -43.77
N PHE A 78 24.43 -123.23 -43.75
CA PHE A 78 23.75 -123.62 -42.51
C PHE A 78 24.72 -124.34 -41.55
N MET A 79 25.54 -125.27 -42.07
CA MET A 79 26.57 -125.94 -41.28
C MET A 79 27.65 -124.97 -40.78
N ARG A 80 27.96 -123.93 -41.55
CA ARG A 80 28.90 -122.87 -41.13
C ARG A 80 28.33 -122.02 -40.00
N VAL A 81 27.11 -121.50 -40.14
CA VAL A 81 26.48 -120.67 -39.10
C VAL A 81 26.28 -121.45 -37.80
N THR A 82 25.92 -122.73 -37.90
CA THR A 82 25.83 -123.62 -36.73
C THR A 82 27.15 -123.74 -36.00
N ARG A 83 28.29 -123.85 -36.72
CA ARG A 83 29.63 -123.87 -36.10
C ARG A 83 30.00 -122.55 -35.45
N ASP A 84 29.74 -121.43 -36.12
CA ASP A 84 30.02 -120.09 -35.59
C ASP A 84 29.24 -119.85 -34.29
N PHE A 85 27.94 -120.17 -34.27
CA PHE A 85 27.12 -120.06 -33.06
C PHE A 85 27.61 -120.97 -31.93
N ALA A 86 28.10 -122.16 -32.26
CA ALA A 86 28.69 -123.06 -31.29
C ALA A 86 29.92 -122.45 -30.61
N GLU A 87 30.79 -121.79 -31.38
CA GLU A 87 31.96 -121.13 -30.81
C GLU A 87 31.58 -120.00 -29.86
N TYR A 88 30.55 -119.22 -30.19
CA TYR A 88 30.06 -118.17 -29.30
C TYR A 88 29.47 -118.72 -28.00
N PHE A 89 28.58 -119.71 -28.08
CA PHE A 89 28.06 -120.35 -26.87
C PHE A 89 29.14 -121.06 -26.06
N ARG A 90 30.16 -121.65 -26.70
CA ARG A 90 31.29 -122.27 -26.02
C ARG A 90 32.11 -121.24 -25.24
N LYS A 91 32.32 -120.06 -25.83
CA LYS A 91 33.02 -118.95 -25.17
C LYS A 91 32.23 -118.47 -23.95
N GLU A 92 30.94 -118.17 -24.11
CA GLU A 92 30.09 -117.71 -23.00
C GLU A 92 29.96 -118.75 -21.89
N HIS A 93 29.81 -120.02 -22.23
CA HIS A 93 29.80 -121.12 -21.25
C HIS A 93 31.12 -121.20 -20.49
N LYS A 94 32.25 -121.13 -21.18
CA LYS A 94 33.58 -121.14 -20.55
C LYS A 94 33.80 -119.93 -19.65
N ASP A 95 33.42 -118.74 -20.09
CA ASP A 95 33.55 -117.50 -19.32
C ASP A 95 32.66 -117.55 -18.07
N THR A 96 31.44 -118.07 -18.19
CA THR A 96 30.52 -118.31 -17.06
C THR A 96 31.09 -119.33 -16.07
N LEU A 97 31.71 -120.41 -16.55
CA LEU A 97 32.35 -121.41 -15.69
C LEU A 97 33.57 -120.85 -14.95
N ALA A 98 34.34 -119.95 -15.57
CA ALA A 98 35.49 -119.32 -14.94
C ALA A 98 35.11 -118.45 -13.73
N ILE A 99 33.91 -117.84 -13.76
CA ILE A 99 33.35 -117.03 -12.67
C ILE A 99 32.36 -117.80 -11.78
N ALA A 100 32.12 -119.09 -12.04
CA ALA A 100 31.19 -119.92 -11.29
C ALA A 100 31.41 -119.90 -9.77
N PRO A 101 32.65 -119.95 -9.23
CA PRO A 101 32.86 -119.89 -7.77
C PRO A 101 32.31 -118.61 -7.13
N LYS A 102 32.34 -117.48 -7.85
CA LYS A 102 31.85 -116.18 -7.38
C LYS A 102 30.34 -116.05 -7.50
N ILE A 103 29.72 -116.68 -8.51
CA ILE A 103 28.26 -116.70 -8.66
C ILE A 103 27.61 -117.70 -7.71
N GLN A 104 28.32 -118.75 -7.32
CA GLN A 104 27.81 -119.81 -6.46
C GLN A 104 27.36 -119.33 -5.09
N THR A 105 27.89 -118.18 -4.62
CA THR A 105 27.44 -117.50 -3.39
C THR A 105 26.07 -116.86 -3.52
N ILE A 106 25.66 -116.51 -4.75
CA ILE A 106 24.40 -115.83 -5.06
C ILE A 106 23.32 -116.87 -5.46
N LYS A 107 23.65 -117.81 -6.36
CA LYS A 107 22.72 -118.85 -6.86
C LYS A 107 23.37 -120.24 -7.00
N PRO A 108 23.41 -121.03 -5.92
CA PRO A 108 24.15 -122.29 -5.91
C PRO A 108 23.50 -123.41 -6.73
N ALA A 109 22.18 -123.40 -6.94
CA ALA A 109 21.47 -124.44 -7.68
C ALA A 109 21.64 -124.29 -9.20
N GLU A 110 21.50 -123.06 -9.69
CA GLU A 110 21.61 -122.69 -11.11
C GLU A 110 23.06 -122.80 -11.58
N VAL A 111 24.04 -122.39 -10.77
CA VAL A 111 25.46 -122.56 -11.07
C VAL A 111 25.84 -124.04 -11.13
N LYS A 112 25.36 -124.87 -10.18
CA LYS A 112 25.53 -126.33 -10.26
C LYS A 112 24.96 -126.88 -11.58
N GLY A 113 23.76 -126.43 -11.97
CA GLY A 113 23.16 -126.75 -13.26
C GLY A 113 24.08 -126.41 -14.44
N ILE A 114 24.62 -125.19 -14.49
CA ILE A 114 25.54 -124.76 -15.57
C ILE A 114 26.84 -125.58 -15.58
N THR A 115 27.40 -125.90 -14.41
CA THR A 115 28.62 -126.72 -14.31
C THR A 115 28.42 -128.18 -14.74
N THR A 116 27.19 -128.69 -14.64
CA THR A 116 26.84 -130.04 -15.10
C THR A 116 26.48 -130.11 -16.59
N LEU A 117 26.24 -128.97 -17.23
CA LEU A 117 26.00 -128.90 -18.67
C LEU A 117 27.32 -129.10 -19.43
N ASN A 118 27.40 -130.20 -20.19
CA ASN A 118 28.52 -130.45 -21.08
C ASN A 118 28.25 -129.81 -22.44
N PHE A 119 29.22 -129.02 -22.94
CA PHE A 119 29.14 -128.46 -24.27
C PHE A 119 29.15 -129.58 -25.33
N PRO A 120 28.21 -129.63 -26.28
CA PRO A 120 28.15 -130.70 -27.26
C PRO A 120 29.34 -130.66 -28.23
N GLY A 121 29.84 -131.84 -28.62
CA GLY A 121 30.82 -131.97 -29.69
C GLY A 121 30.17 -131.67 -31.04
N ILE A 122 30.54 -130.56 -31.66
CA ILE A 122 30.06 -130.13 -32.99
C ILE A 122 31.11 -130.57 -34.00
N GLY A 123 30.77 -131.50 -34.89
CA GLY A 123 31.64 -132.02 -35.93
C GLY A 123 31.62 -131.13 -37.17
N ALA A 124 30.92 -131.57 -38.23
CA ALA A 124 30.81 -130.83 -39.47
C ALA A 124 29.78 -129.69 -39.42
N GLY A 125 28.93 -129.65 -38.38
CA GLY A 125 27.81 -128.70 -38.27
C GLY A 125 26.53 -129.19 -38.93
N ASP A 126 26.40 -130.51 -39.11
CA ASP A 126 25.21 -131.12 -39.73
C ASP A 126 23.93 -130.91 -38.88
N LEU A 127 22.78 -131.36 -39.38
CA LEU A 127 21.49 -131.21 -38.70
C LEU A 127 21.49 -131.84 -37.29
N LYS A 128 22.25 -132.93 -37.06
CA LYS A 128 22.34 -133.56 -35.74
C LYS A 128 23.18 -132.74 -34.78
N ASP A 129 24.26 -132.13 -35.29
CA ASP A 129 25.08 -131.20 -34.52
C ASP A 129 24.28 -129.93 -34.15
N PHE A 130 23.44 -129.43 -35.06
CA PHE A 130 22.56 -128.30 -34.81
C PHE A 130 21.52 -128.59 -33.72
N GLU A 131 20.84 -129.74 -33.76
CA GLU A 131 19.86 -130.11 -32.73
C GLU A 131 20.49 -130.19 -31.34
N LYS A 132 21.69 -130.78 -31.22
CA LYS A 132 22.44 -130.84 -29.96
C LYS A 132 22.83 -129.45 -29.46
N LEU A 133 23.28 -128.56 -30.34
CA LEU A 133 23.62 -127.17 -29.97
C LEU A 133 22.38 -126.42 -29.49
N HIS A 134 21.26 -126.60 -30.16
CA HIS A 134 20.00 -125.95 -29.83
C HIS A 134 19.48 -126.38 -28.44
N GLU A 135 19.55 -127.67 -28.13
CA GLU A 135 19.19 -128.19 -26.79
C GLU A 135 20.11 -127.65 -25.70
N PHE A 136 21.43 -127.64 -25.94
CA PHE A 136 22.40 -127.06 -25.02
C PHE A 136 22.13 -125.57 -24.78
N ALA A 137 21.97 -124.79 -25.85
CA ALA A 137 21.77 -123.34 -25.77
C ALA A 137 20.51 -122.97 -24.99
N ARG A 138 19.40 -123.71 -25.21
CA ARG A 138 18.15 -123.50 -24.48
C ARG A 138 18.29 -123.82 -22.99
N ALA A 139 19.01 -124.89 -22.63
CA ALA A 139 19.27 -125.24 -21.24
C ALA A 139 20.22 -124.24 -20.56
N PHE A 140 21.28 -123.84 -21.26
CA PHE A 140 22.28 -122.89 -20.77
C PHE A 140 21.69 -121.48 -20.58
N SER A 141 20.97 -120.94 -21.56
CA SER A 141 20.43 -119.57 -21.47
C SER A 141 19.41 -119.42 -20.35
N LYS A 142 18.57 -120.45 -20.12
CA LYS A 142 17.58 -120.43 -19.04
C LYS A 142 18.24 -120.26 -17.67
N LEU A 143 19.36 -120.96 -17.44
CA LEU A 143 20.10 -120.84 -16.18
C LEU A 143 20.92 -119.54 -16.12
N TYR A 144 21.52 -119.14 -17.23
CA TYR A 144 22.34 -117.92 -17.33
C TYR A 144 21.53 -116.64 -17.07
N LEU A 145 20.36 -116.49 -17.69
CA LEU A 145 19.54 -115.29 -17.58
C LEU A 145 19.02 -115.04 -16.16
N VAL A 146 18.63 -116.10 -15.44
CA VAL A 146 18.20 -116.01 -14.03
C VAL A 146 19.31 -115.48 -13.15
N ILE A 147 20.54 -115.93 -13.38
CA ILE A 147 21.71 -115.45 -12.65
C ILE A 147 22.00 -113.99 -13.00
N HIS A 148 21.94 -113.63 -14.28
CA HIS A 148 22.21 -112.27 -14.76
C HIS A 148 21.26 -111.23 -14.18
N GLU A 149 19.95 -111.49 -14.19
CA GLU A 149 18.93 -110.55 -13.68
C GLU A 149 19.13 -110.22 -12.19
N ASP A 150 19.42 -111.24 -11.37
CA ASP A 150 19.58 -111.05 -9.92
C ASP A 150 20.87 -110.28 -9.60
N VAL A 151 21.99 -110.62 -10.25
CA VAL A 151 23.27 -109.90 -10.07
C VAL A 151 23.15 -108.45 -10.53
N ALA A 152 22.49 -108.18 -11.66
CA ALA A 152 22.30 -106.82 -12.15
C ALA A 152 21.48 -105.95 -11.18
N ARG A 153 20.46 -106.54 -10.54
CA ARG A 153 19.62 -105.84 -9.53
C ARG A 153 20.43 -105.48 -8.29
N GLU A 154 21.24 -106.40 -7.79
CA GLU A 154 22.06 -106.20 -6.59
C GLU A 154 23.13 -105.11 -6.80
N VAL A 155 23.82 -105.14 -7.94
CA VAL A 155 24.80 -104.12 -8.33
C VAL A 155 24.17 -102.73 -8.38
N LYS A 156 22.98 -102.62 -8.98
CA LYS A 156 22.26 -101.35 -9.07
C LYS A 156 21.86 -100.81 -7.69
N SER A 157 21.32 -101.66 -6.83
CA SER A 157 20.95 -101.26 -5.46
C SER A 157 22.15 -100.69 -4.71
N THR A 158 23.29 -101.39 -4.80
CA THR A 158 24.53 -100.96 -4.13
C THR A 158 25.06 -99.63 -4.67
N LEU A 159 25.02 -99.43 -5.99
CA LEU A 159 25.42 -98.17 -6.62
C LEU A 159 24.54 -96.98 -6.17
N ASP A 160 23.22 -97.17 -6.17
CA ASP A 160 22.26 -96.12 -5.82
C ASP A 160 22.38 -95.75 -4.32
N GLU A 161 22.55 -96.75 -3.44
CA GLU A 161 22.76 -96.55 -2.00
C GLU A 161 24.08 -95.81 -1.69
N ASN A 162 25.18 -96.18 -2.36
CA ASN A 162 26.46 -95.50 -2.18
C ASN A 162 26.40 -94.04 -2.64
N ARG A 163 25.74 -93.76 -3.78
CA ARG A 163 25.56 -92.38 -4.29
C ARG A 163 24.81 -91.50 -3.28
N ALA A 164 23.69 -91.99 -2.75
CA ALA A 164 22.92 -91.27 -1.74
C ALA A 164 23.72 -91.00 -0.45
N THR A 165 24.58 -91.95 -0.07
CA THR A 165 25.45 -91.83 1.11
C THR A 165 26.54 -90.78 0.91
N VAL A 166 27.19 -90.75 -0.26
CA VAL A 166 28.19 -89.72 -0.62
C VAL A 166 27.56 -88.33 -0.56
N ASP A 167 26.41 -88.12 -1.20
CA ASP A 167 25.73 -86.81 -1.21
C ASP A 167 25.36 -86.32 0.20
N THR A 168 25.02 -87.24 1.10
CA THR A 168 24.70 -86.91 2.49
C THR A 168 25.96 -86.56 3.28
N TYR A 169 27.04 -87.31 3.08
CA TYR A 169 28.29 -87.11 3.80
C TYR A 169 29.03 -85.85 3.36
N GLU A 170 29.04 -85.52 2.05
CA GLU A 170 29.68 -84.32 1.51
C GLU A 170 29.13 -83.01 2.08
N ARG A 171 27.94 -83.03 2.68
CA ARG A 171 27.36 -81.87 3.41
C ARG A 171 28.06 -81.58 4.74
N HIS A 172 28.78 -82.55 5.29
CA HIS A 172 29.30 -82.49 6.66
C HIS A 172 30.80 -82.81 6.74
N ILE A 173 31.33 -83.61 5.83
CA ILE A 173 32.76 -83.94 5.72
C ILE A 173 33.21 -83.87 4.27
N THR A 174 34.50 -83.59 4.05
CA THR A 174 35.09 -83.72 2.71
C THR A 174 35.39 -85.19 2.42
N ILE A 175 34.79 -85.75 1.37
CA ILE A 175 35.10 -87.10 0.89
C ILE A 175 36.15 -87.02 -0.22
N ASP A 176 37.20 -87.84 -0.14
CA ASP A 176 38.13 -88.01 -1.25
C ASP A 176 37.44 -88.83 -2.36
N LYS A 177 37.18 -88.17 -3.49
CA LYS A 177 36.50 -88.77 -4.65
C LYS A 177 37.30 -89.90 -5.29
N SER A 178 38.60 -90.00 -5.01
CA SER A 178 39.43 -91.12 -5.49
C SER A 178 39.15 -92.43 -4.75
N GLU A 179 38.70 -92.37 -3.50
CA GLU A 179 38.38 -93.55 -2.65
C GLU A 179 36.98 -94.11 -2.94
N VAL A 180 36.10 -93.33 -3.58
CA VAL A 180 34.76 -93.75 -4.04
C VAL A 180 34.60 -93.60 -5.57
N ALA A 181 35.71 -93.73 -6.29
CA ALA A 181 35.77 -93.46 -7.72
C ALA A 181 34.80 -94.32 -8.54
N THR A 182 34.50 -95.54 -8.08
CA THR A 182 33.59 -96.47 -8.79
C THR A 182 32.15 -95.98 -8.75
N THR A 183 31.70 -95.49 -7.59
CA THR A 183 30.36 -94.94 -7.34
C THR A 183 30.12 -93.65 -8.11
N VAL A 184 31.16 -92.80 -8.20
CA VAL A 184 31.11 -91.51 -8.90
C VAL A 184 31.14 -91.67 -10.42
N SER A 185 31.91 -92.64 -10.95
CA SER A 185 32.17 -92.76 -12.39
C SER A 185 31.18 -93.62 -13.19
N ASN A 186 30.36 -94.46 -12.55
CA ASN A 186 29.44 -95.36 -13.24
C ASN A 186 27.99 -94.90 -13.15
N ASP A 187 27.34 -94.70 -14.30
CA ASP A 187 25.95 -94.21 -14.39
C ASP A 187 24.88 -95.32 -14.34
N GLY A 188 25.27 -96.60 -14.45
CA GLY A 188 24.34 -97.72 -14.30
C GLY A 188 24.93 -99.09 -14.65
N ALA A 189 24.15 -100.14 -14.36
CA ALA A 189 24.53 -101.55 -14.54
C ALA A 189 23.85 -102.22 -15.77
N VAL A 190 23.12 -101.47 -16.59
CA VAL A 190 22.25 -102.04 -17.65
C VAL A 190 23.08 -102.46 -18.87
N GLY A 191 22.86 -103.69 -19.36
CA GLY A 191 23.46 -104.20 -20.61
C GLY A 191 24.89 -104.75 -20.47
N MET A 192 25.44 -104.78 -19.25
CA MET A 192 26.76 -105.38 -18.98
C MET A 192 26.70 -106.91 -18.98
N SER A 193 27.81 -107.56 -19.35
CA SER A 193 27.93 -109.02 -19.25
C SER A 193 27.93 -109.46 -17.78
N LEU A 194 27.55 -110.71 -17.51
CA LEU A 194 27.57 -111.25 -16.15
C LEU A 194 28.95 -111.13 -15.48
N ARG A 195 30.03 -111.25 -16.25
CA ARG A 195 31.40 -111.09 -15.77
C ARG A 195 31.69 -109.64 -15.33
N ASP A 196 31.28 -108.67 -16.13
CA ASP A 196 31.52 -107.25 -15.85
C ASP A 196 30.69 -106.77 -14.67
N LEU A 197 29.46 -107.26 -14.53
CA LEU A 197 28.61 -106.99 -13.37
C LEU A 197 29.24 -107.45 -12.06
N ILE A 198 29.85 -108.63 -12.02
CA ILE A 198 30.53 -109.12 -10.81
C ILE A 198 31.75 -108.25 -10.47
N ILE A 199 32.53 -107.85 -11.47
CA ILE A 199 33.69 -106.96 -11.26
C ILE A 199 33.24 -105.59 -10.73
N LEU A 200 32.15 -105.06 -11.27
CA LEU A 200 31.56 -103.80 -10.79
C LEU A 200 31.03 -103.94 -9.36
N ASN A 201 30.34 -105.03 -9.04
CA ASN A 201 29.85 -105.27 -7.67
C ASN A 201 30.98 -105.29 -6.65
N GLU A 202 32.06 -106.02 -6.95
CA GLU A 202 33.22 -106.13 -6.05
C GLU A 202 33.82 -104.75 -5.74
N LYS A 203 33.93 -103.88 -6.75
CA LYS A 203 34.44 -102.51 -6.56
C LYS A 203 33.46 -101.61 -5.80
N LEU A 204 32.15 -101.73 -6.07
CA LEU A 204 31.12 -100.95 -5.35
C LEU A 204 31.01 -101.36 -3.88
N GLN A 205 31.24 -102.64 -3.56
CA GLN A 205 31.34 -103.11 -2.18
C GLN A 205 32.56 -102.48 -1.47
N THR A 206 33.70 -102.30 -2.15
CA THR A 206 34.85 -101.59 -1.59
C THR A 206 34.54 -100.12 -1.28
N ASP A 207 33.89 -99.42 -2.23
CA ASP A 207 33.44 -98.04 -2.01
C ASP A 207 32.46 -97.96 -0.82
N ARG A 208 31.57 -98.97 -0.66
CA ARG A 208 30.61 -99.05 0.44
C ARG A 208 31.29 -99.23 1.79
N GLU A 209 32.27 -100.13 1.89
CA GLU A 209 33.04 -100.35 3.12
C GLU A 209 33.75 -99.06 3.58
N PHE A 210 34.28 -98.27 2.65
CA PHE A 210 34.88 -96.96 2.95
C PHE A 210 33.84 -95.99 3.53
N LEU A 211 32.66 -95.88 2.90
CA LEU A 211 31.57 -95.02 3.36
C LEU A 211 31.02 -95.46 4.72
N ASP A 212 30.85 -96.76 4.94
CA ASP A 212 30.42 -97.30 6.23
C ASP A 212 31.44 -96.99 7.35
N GLY A 213 32.75 -97.02 7.04
CA GLY A 213 33.82 -96.64 7.96
C GLY A 213 33.80 -95.17 8.41
N ARG A 214 33.17 -94.28 7.65
CA ARG A 214 33.06 -92.83 7.96
C ARG A 214 31.75 -92.44 8.66
N LYS A 215 30.81 -93.37 8.80
CA LYS A 215 29.47 -93.13 9.35
C LYS A 215 29.48 -92.52 10.75
N ASP A 216 30.34 -93.02 11.63
CA ASP A 216 30.41 -92.55 13.02
C ASP A 216 30.99 -91.14 13.14
N GLU A 217 31.91 -90.78 12.25
CA GLU A 217 32.51 -89.44 12.17
C GLU A 217 31.46 -88.42 11.72
N VAL A 218 30.73 -88.73 10.63
CA VAL A 218 29.63 -87.89 10.13
C VAL A 218 28.53 -87.75 11.16
N SER A 219 28.14 -88.84 11.83
CA SER A 219 27.08 -88.80 12.85
C SER A 219 27.46 -87.91 14.04
N LYS A 220 28.72 -87.96 14.50
CA LYS A 220 29.21 -87.07 15.58
C LYS A 220 29.21 -85.60 15.16
N LEU A 221 29.71 -85.30 13.96
CA LEU A 221 29.76 -83.92 13.45
C LEU A 221 28.35 -83.36 13.23
N LEU A 222 27.46 -84.13 12.60
CA LEU A 222 26.07 -83.74 12.39
C LEU A 222 25.33 -83.51 13.71
N SER A 223 25.48 -84.41 14.70
CA SER A 223 24.90 -84.22 16.03
C SER A 223 25.39 -82.92 16.67
N SER A 224 26.71 -82.66 16.66
CA SER A 224 27.27 -81.43 17.23
C SER A 224 26.80 -80.17 16.50
N SER A 225 26.69 -80.23 15.17
CA SER A 225 26.19 -79.14 14.32
C SER A 225 24.72 -78.84 14.62
N LEU A 226 23.87 -79.86 14.70
CA LEU A 226 22.44 -79.71 15.00
C LEU A 226 22.19 -79.10 16.37
N VAL A 227 22.93 -79.53 17.40
CA VAL A 227 22.85 -78.93 18.74
C VAL A 227 23.24 -77.46 18.69
N GLY A 228 24.38 -77.13 18.08
CA GLY A 228 24.84 -75.75 17.96
C GLY A 228 23.89 -74.84 17.15
N SER A 229 23.34 -75.35 16.04
CA SER A 229 22.37 -74.62 15.22
C SER A 229 21.03 -74.45 15.92
N ALA A 230 20.55 -75.45 16.68
CA ALA A 230 19.32 -75.34 17.47
C ALA A 230 19.47 -74.33 18.62
N GLU A 231 20.61 -74.31 19.32
CA GLU A 231 20.91 -73.34 20.38
C GLU A 231 21.03 -71.91 19.82
N SER A 232 21.72 -71.74 18.68
CA SER A 232 21.83 -70.45 17.98
C SER A 232 20.46 -69.91 17.54
N LEU A 233 19.61 -70.80 17.00
CA LEU A 233 18.24 -70.46 16.65
C LEU A 233 17.41 -70.08 17.88
N GLN A 234 17.58 -70.80 19.00
CA GLN A 234 16.90 -70.47 20.25
C GLN A 234 17.31 -69.08 20.76
N ALA A 235 18.59 -68.74 20.75
CA ALA A 235 19.07 -67.41 21.14
C ALA A 235 18.49 -66.30 20.24
N SER A 236 18.36 -66.58 18.94
CA SER A 236 17.71 -65.67 17.99
C SER A 236 16.23 -65.48 18.33
N VAL A 237 15.49 -66.56 18.61
CA VAL A 237 14.08 -66.53 19.03
C VAL A 237 13.90 -65.72 20.33
N GLU A 238 14.75 -65.92 21.34
CA GLU A 238 14.69 -65.14 22.58
C GLU A 238 14.95 -63.65 22.35
N THR A 239 15.84 -63.31 21.41
CA THR A 239 16.11 -61.94 21.02
C THR A 239 14.92 -61.32 20.27
N THR A 240 14.29 -62.06 19.35
CA THR A 240 13.06 -61.59 18.68
C THR A 240 11.91 -61.35 19.66
N ALA A 241 11.75 -62.20 20.68
CA ALA A 241 10.74 -62.03 21.71
C ALA A 241 11.00 -60.80 22.59
N ARG A 242 12.26 -60.49 22.93
CA ARG A 242 12.62 -59.24 23.64
C ARG A 242 12.33 -58.00 22.81
N LEU A 243 12.46 -58.08 21.49
CA LEU A 243 12.11 -57.03 20.54
C LEU A 243 10.60 -57.01 20.20
N GLY A 244 9.76 -57.79 20.91
CA GLY A 244 8.31 -57.74 20.81
C GLY A 244 7.65 -58.62 19.74
N LEU A 245 8.40 -59.54 19.10
CA LEU A 245 7.81 -60.52 18.18
C LEU A 245 7.20 -61.68 18.98
N GLU A 246 5.87 -61.80 18.98
CA GLU A 246 5.17 -62.92 19.62
C GLU A 246 5.26 -64.19 18.75
N LEU A 247 6.24 -65.04 19.04
CA LEU A 247 6.29 -66.41 18.51
C LEU A 247 5.52 -67.37 19.45
N PRO A 248 4.86 -68.41 18.93
CA PRO A 248 4.13 -69.37 19.77
C PRO A 248 5.01 -69.97 20.88
N MET A 249 4.52 -70.05 22.12
CA MET A 249 5.27 -70.59 23.27
C MET A 249 5.78 -72.03 23.08
N GLU A 250 5.20 -72.78 22.13
CA GLU A 250 5.61 -74.15 21.81
C GLU A 250 6.91 -74.20 20.99
N PHE A 251 7.29 -73.10 20.34
CA PHE A 251 8.43 -73.04 19.42
C PHE A 251 9.77 -73.22 20.14
N THR A 252 9.96 -72.56 21.28
CA THR A 252 11.17 -72.73 22.12
C THR A 252 11.25 -74.15 22.69
N LYS A 253 10.12 -74.81 22.95
CA LYS A 253 10.09 -76.20 23.39
C LYS A 253 10.49 -77.15 22.25
N GLU A 254 9.99 -76.91 21.05
CA GLU A 254 10.33 -77.66 19.83
C GLU A 254 11.86 -77.65 19.58
N LEU A 255 12.50 -76.48 19.65
CA LEU A 255 13.96 -76.36 19.46
C LEU A 255 14.78 -77.09 20.52
N ARG A 256 14.36 -77.03 21.79
CA ARG A 256 15.01 -77.80 22.88
C ARG A 256 14.87 -79.30 22.69
N LEU A 257 13.71 -79.76 22.19
CA LEU A 257 13.50 -81.17 21.89
C LEU A 257 14.42 -81.61 20.76
N ILE A 258 14.54 -80.83 19.68
CA ILE A 258 15.46 -81.10 18.57
C ILE A 258 16.91 -81.20 19.06
N ALA A 259 17.39 -80.24 19.86
CA ALA A 259 18.75 -80.26 20.40
C ALA A 259 18.99 -81.49 21.32
N ARG A 260 18.04 -81.79 22.21
CA ARG A 260 18.12 -82.95 23.11
C ARG A 260 18.15 -84.27 22.34
N ASP A 261 17.30 -84.39 21.32
CA ASP A 261 17.15 -85.62 20.56
C ASP A 261 18.33 -85.80 19.58
N ALA A 262 18.92 -84.71 19.07
CA ALA A 262 20.14 -84.73 18.27
C ALA A 262 21.37 -85.17 19.08
N ALA A 263 21.46 -84.80 20.36
CA ALA A 263 22.54 -85.24 21.25
C ALA A 263 22.46 -86.73 21.65
N LYS A 264 21.30 -87.38 21.43
CA LYS A 264 21.03 -88.79 21.80
C LYS A 264 20.85 -89.71 20.59
N ALA A 265 20.89 -89.18 19.38
CA ALA A 265 20.63 -89.95 18.19
C ALA A 265 21.87 -90.77 17.80
N ASP A 266 21.74 -92.09 17.86
CA ASP A 266 22.81 -93.04 17.53
C ASP A 266 22.82 -93.45 16.06
N THR A 267 21.90 -92.91 15.24
CA THR A 267 21.78 -93.26 13.82
C THR A 267 21.73 -92.01 12.96
N LEU A 268 22.43 -92.04 11.83
CA LEU A 268 22.46 -90.97 10.85
C LEU A 268 21.06 -90.61 10.32
N THR A 269 20.19 -91.60 10.12
CA THR A 269 18.82 -91.37 9.64
C THR A 269 18.00 -90.52 10.61
N ALA A 270 18.16 -90.74 11.93
CA ALA A 270 17.49 -89.93 12.94
C ALA A 270 18.05 -88.49 12.97
N LEU A 271 19.36 -88.33 12.81
CA LEU A 271 20.01 -87.02 12.73
C LEU A 271 19.54 -86.21 11.51
N VAL A 272 19.46 -86.81 10.33
CA VAL A 272 18.95 -86.15 9.11
C VAL A 272 17.48 -85.75 9.24
N ALA A 273 16.66 -86.57 9.93
CA ALA A 273 15.27 -86.19 10.20
C ALA A 273 15.17 -84.95 11.12
N LEU A 274 16.03 -84.87 12.14
CA LEU A 274 16.12 -83.72 13.04
C LEU A 274 16.66 -82.47 12.33
N GLU A 275 17.59 -82.62 11.38
CA GLU A 275 18.06 -81.53 10.52
C GLU A 275 16.91 -80.90 9.71
N ASN A 276 16.06 -81.72 9.10
CA ASN A 276 14.90 -81.23 8.36
C ASN A 276 13.88 -80.51 9.27
N GLN A 277 13.67 -81.00 10.50
CA GLN A 277 12.83 -80.33 11.49
C GLN A 277 13.41 -78.97 11.90
N LEU A 278 14.72 -78.90 12.15
CA LEU A 278 15.42 -77.67 12.48
C LEU A 278 15.34 -76.65 11.34
N HIS A 279 15.55 -77.09 10.11
CA HIS A 279 15.44 -76.23 8.93
C HIS A 279 14.01 -75.68 8.74
N THR A 280 13.00 -76.52 8.96
CA THR A 280 11.59 -76.08 8.95
C THR A 280 11.32 -75.02 10.02
N ALA A 281 11.91 -75.18 11.21
CA ALA A 281 11.81 -74.18 12.27
C ALA A 281 12.52 -72.86 11.90
N GLN A 282 13.68 -72.91 11.25
CA GLN A 282 14.37 -71.72 10.74
C GLN A 282 13.50 -70.93 9.76
N ILE A 283 12.89 -71.61 8.78
CA ILE A 283 12.02 -70.97 7.77
C ILE A 283 10.82 -70.28 8.43
N LYS A 284 10.19 -70.92 9.43
CA LYS A 284 9.05 -70.32 10.15
C LYS A 284 9.45 -69.02 10.86
N VAL A 285 10.61 -68.99 11.54
CA VAL A 285 11.12 -67.77 12.20
C VAL A 285 11.47 -66.69 11.18
N ALA A 286 12.14 -67.08 10.09
CA ALA A 286 12.47 -66.16 9.01
C ALA A 286 11.21 -65.51 8.42
N ASN A 287 10.17 -66.30 8.11
CA ASN A 287 8.91 -65.77 7.58
C ASN A 287 8.19 -64.83 8.57
N ALA A 288 8.12 -65.19 9.85
CA ALA A 288 7.53 -64.32 10.86
C ALA A 288 8.26 -62.96 10.97
N LEU A 289 9.60 -62.98 10.89
CA LEU A 289 10.41 -61.75 10.85
C LEU A 289 10.15 -60.94 9.57
N ARG A 290 10.12 -61.58 8.40
CA ARG A 290 9.84 -60.90 7.12
C ARG A 290 8.49 -60.20 7.15
N ASP A 291 7.44 -60.92 7.54
CA ASP A 291 6.09 -60.39 7.61
C ASP A 291 6.04 -59.18 8.53
N LYS A 292 6.70 -59.24 9.70
CA LYS A 292 6.69 -58.12 10.63
C LYS A 292 7.53 -56.93 10.14
N ILE A 293 8.69 -57.15 9.53
CA ILE A 293 9.51 -56.08 8.93
C ILE A 293 8.72 -55.32 7.86
N VAL A 294 8.01 -56.04 6.99
CA VAL A 294 7.18 -55.45 5.93
C VAL A 294 6.00 -54.68 6.54
N ASN A 295 5.35 -55.24 7.56
CA ASN A 295 4.13 -54.68 8.13
C ASN A 295 4.37 -53.49 9.06
N ILE A 296 5.48 -53.39 9.79
CA ILE A 296 5.73 -52.26 10.73
C ILE A 296 5.59 -50.91 10.02
N LYS A 297 6.20 -50.75 8.83
CA LYS A 297 6.07 -49.52 8.05
C LYS A 297 4.60 -49.24 7.73
N HIS A 298 3.87 -50.23 7.25
CA HIS A 298 2.48 -50.05 6.85
C HIS A 298 1.56 -49.76 8.05
N GLU A 299 1.71 -50.48 9.16
CA GLU A 299 0.95 -50.31 10.40
C GLU A 299 1.15 -48.89 10.97
N VAL A 300 2.40 -48.45 11.14
CA VAL A 300 2.73 -47.12 11.64
C VAL A 300 2.21 -46.02 10.72
N THR A 301 2.45 -46.16 9.41
CA THR A 301 2.03 -45.13 8.44
C THR A 301 0.51 -45.01 8.37
N THR A 302 -0.21 -46.14 8.34
CA THR A 302 -1.68 -46.16 8.24
C THR A 302 -2.33 -45.51 9.45
N ARG A 303 -1.86 -45.82 10.67
CA ARG A 303 -2.37 -45.20 11.91
C ARG A 303 -2.20 -43.68 11.91
N ILE A 304 -1.09 -43.18 11.38
CA ILE A 304 -0.81 -41.74 11.33
C ILE A 304 -1.65 -41.04 10.25
N VAL A 305 -1.83 -41.68 9.08
CA VAL A 305 -2.67 -41.17 7.97
C VAL A 305 -4.14 -41.16 8.32
N GLU A 306 -4.68 -42.25 8.88
CA GLU A 306 -6.07 -42.32 9.36
C GLU A 306 -6.33 -41.29 10.47
N GLY A 307 -5.28 -40.96 11.23
CA GLY A 307 -5.25 -39.87 12.19
C GLY A 307 -5.21 -38.45 11.62
N GLY A 308 -5.13 -38.29 10.28
CA GLY A 308 -5.08 -37.00 9.60
C GLY A 308 -3.76 -36.24 9.73
N ILE A 309 -2.70 -36.87 10.26
CA ILE A 309 -1.37 -36.27 10.37
C ILE A 309 -0.63 -36.49 9.03
N PRO A 310 -0.09 -35.43 8.40
CA PRO A 310 0.67 -35.57 7.15
C PRO A 310 1.90 -36.46 7.35
N THR A 311 2.14 -37.41 6.44
CA THR A 311 3.31 -38.31 6.48
C THR A 311 4.53 -37.73 5.76
N THR A 312 4.68 -36.41 5.73
CA THR A 312 5.85 -35.76 5.13
C THR A 312 7.10 -36.03 5.96
N ALA A 313 8.27 -35.99 5.34
CA ALA A 313 9.55 -36.27 6.00
C ALA A 313 9.85 -35.33 7.19
N ASP A 314 9.23 -34.14 7.18
CA ASP A 314 9.32 -33.15 8.27
C ASP A 314 8.51 -33.56 9.52
N VAL A 315 7.59 -34.52 9.38
CA VAL A 315 6.67 -34.96 10.44
C VAL A 315 6.96 -36.39 10.89
N ILE A 316 7.35 -37.27 9.95
CA ILE A 316 7.70 -38.66 10.24
C ILE A 316 9.10 -38.95 9.66
N PRO A 317 10.05 -39.45 10.47
CA PRO A 317 11.36 -39.88 9.98
C PRO A 317 11.22 -40.88 8.82
N THR A 318 12.12 -40.82 7.85
CA THR A 318 12.13 -41.79 6.74
C THR A 318 12.46 -43.19 7.24
N PRO A 319 11.71 -44.23 6.81
CA PRO A 319 11.99 -45.60 7.23
C PRO A 319 13.35 -46.05 6.71
N PRO A 320 14.12 -46.82 7.50
CA PRO A 320 15.42 -47.33 7.08
C PRO A 320 15.27 -48.29 5.90
N ASN A 321 16.26 -48.30 5.01
CA ASN A 321 16.30 -49.28 3.93
C ASN A 321 16.77 -50.62 4.50
N VAL A 322 15.86 -51.59 4.58
CA VAL A 322 16.09 -52.92 5.15
C VAL A 322 15.91 -53.99 4.09
N SER A 323 16.87 -54.92 4.03
CA SER A 323 16.77 -56.09 3.15
C SER A 323 15.90 -57.16 3.82
N VAL A 324 15.02 -57.76 3.03
CA VAL A 324 14.13 -58.87 3.41
C VAL A 324 14.49 -60.16 2.64
N ASP A 325 15.47 -60.06 1.74
CA ASP A 325 15.91 -61.14 0.85
C ASP A 325 16.87 -62.10 1.59
N GLY A 326 16.56 -63.40 1.55
CA GLY A 326 17.37 -64.48 2.14
C GLY A 326 16.76 -65.11 3.39
N ASP A 327 16.99 -66.41 3.61
CA ASP A 327 16.41 -67.21 4.72
C ASP A 327 17.22 -67.14 6.03
N GLU A 328 18.29 -66.35 6.05
CA GLU A 328 19.15 -66.21 7.24
C GLU A 328 18.49 -65.31 8.31
N ILE A 329 18.49 -65.78 9.54
CA ILE A 329 17.78 -65.12 10.64
C ILE A 329 18.54 -63.91 11.19
N SER A 330 19.87 -63.93 11.23
CA SER A 330 20.67 -62.81 11.76
C SER A 330 20.48 -61.50 10.97
N PRO A 331 20.55 -61.50 9.62
CA PRO A 331 20.24 -60.30 8.82
C PRO A 331 18.80 -59.82 9.02
N LEU A 332 17.82 -60.73 9.02
CA LEU A 332 16.41 -60.39 9.25
C LEU A 332 16.19 -59.79 10.64
N LEU A 333 16.85 -60.31 11.68
CA LEU A 333 16.74 -59.80 13.05
C LEU A 333 17.34 -58.40 13.18
N SER A 334 18.47 -58.13 12.52
CA SER A 334 19.06 -56.79 12.43
C SER A 334 18.14 -55.81 11.69
N SER A 335 17.55 -56.23 10.58
CA SER A 335 16.53 -55.45 9.86
C SER A 335 15.31 -55.15 10.75
N TYR A 336 14.81 -56.14 11.49
CA TYR A 336 13.71 -55.96 12.43
C TYR A 336 14.04 -54.96 13.54
N GLN A 337 15.22 -55.06 14.14
CA GLN A 337 15.67 -54.12 15.18
C GLN A 337 15.69 -52.67 14.67
N ARG A 338 16.22 -52.43 13.45
CA ARG A 338 16.21 -51.10 12.83
C ARG A 338 14.79 -50.55 12.61
N MET A 339 13.84 -51.42 12.26
CA MET A 339 12.44 -51.03 12.09
C MET A 339 11.78 -50.66 13.43
N VAL A 340 12.08 -51.39 14.50
CA VAL A 340 11.61 -51.06 15.87
C VAL A 340 12.22 -49.73 16.37
N GLU A 341 13.51 -49.51 16.12
CA GLU A 341 14.16 -48.23 16.44
C GLU A 341 13.53 -47.06 15.69
N TRP A 342 13.21 -47.26 14.41
CA TRP A 342 12.50 -46.27 13.60
C TRP A 342 11.09 -45.97 14.16
N GLU A 343 10.32 -46.97 14.56
CA GLU A 343 9.03 -46.76 15.23
C GLU A 343 9.20 -45.91 16.51
N GLY A 344 10.26 -46.16 17.29
CA GLY A 344 10.63 -45.34 18.44
C GLY A 344 10.92 -43.88 18.08
N GLN A 345 11.65 -43.65 16.98
CA GLN A 345 11.92 -42.30 16.46
C GLN A 345 10.62 -41.60 16.00
N VAL A 346 9.71 -42.33 15.37
CA VAL A 346 8.39 -41.81 14.98
C VAL A 346 7.59 -41.35 16.20
N LYS A 347 7.58 -42.14 17.28
CA LYS A 347 6.93 -41.77 18.56
C LYS A 347 7.52 -40.48 19.15
N ILE A 348 8.85 -40.31 19.07
CA ILE A 348 9.52 -39.10 19.58
C ILE A 348 9.13 -37.88 18.73
N ALA A 349 9.22 -37.99 17.41
CA ALA A 349 8.89 -36.89 16.48
C ALA A 349 7.42 -36.45 16.61
N LEU A 350 6.49 -37.41 16.65
CA LEU A 350 5.07 -37.12 16.88
C LEU A 350 4.85 -36.40 18.20
N LYS A 351 5.53 -36.83 19.27
CA LYS A 351 5.43 -36.23 20.58
C LYS A 351 5.91 -34.78 20.59
N GLU A 352 7.07 -34.48 20.00
CA GLU A 352 7.58 -33.11 19.88
C GLU A 352 6.59 -32.21 19.16
N ARG A 353 6.03 -32.68 18.04
CA ARG A 353 5.05 -31.91 17.27
C ARG A 353 3.74 -31.69 18.02
N LEU A 354 3.29 -32.69 18.79
CA LEU A 354 2.14 -32.58 19.67
C LEU A 354 2.37 -31.57 20.80
N PHE A 355 3.58 -31.50 21.35
CA PHE A 355 3.92 -30.47 22.34
C PHE A 355 3.85 -29.08 21.72
N GLU A 356 4.39 -28.87 20.52
CA GLU A 356 4.29 -27.57 19.82
C GLU A 356 2.83 -27.18 19.55
N LEU A 357 2.00 -28.12 19.08
CA LEU A 357 0.58 -27.86 18.84
C LEU A 357 -0.17 -27.54 20.15
N LEU A 358 0.10 -28.28 21.22
CA LEU A 358 -0.50 -28.01 22.53
C LEU A 358 -0.02 -26.68 23.12
N ASP A 359 1.22 -26.27 22.88
CA ASP A 359 1.75 -24.96 23.29
C ASP A 359 1.08 -23.82 22.49
N ASP A 360 0.81 -24.01 21.20
CA ASP A 360 0.07 -23.04 20.39
C ASP A 360 -1.39 -22.89 20.88
N VAL A 361 -2.05 -24.01 21.20
CA VAL A 361 -3.39 -24.01 21.83
C VAL A 361 -3.34 -23.39 23.23
N GLU A 362 -2.26 -23.57 23.99
CA GLU A 362 -2.07 -22.96 25.31
C GLU A 362 -1.96 -21.44 25.21
N LYS A 363 -1.21 -20.91 24.24
CA LYS A 363 -1.09 -19.47 24.01
C LYS A 363 -2.40 -18.82 23.59
N ALA A 364 -3.28 -19.55 22.89
CA ALA A 364 -4.63 -19.07 22.61
C ALA A 364 -5.44 -18.75 23.89
N THR A 365 -5.11 -19.39 25.01
CA THR A 365 -5.76 -19.15 26.31
C THR A 365 -5.30 -17.88 27.02
N GLU A 366 -4.23 -17.23 26.55
CA GLU A 366 -3.77 -15.94 27.08
C GLU A 366 -4.72 -14.80 26.67
N GLU A 367 -5.32 -14.90 25.48
CA GLU A 367 -6.27 -13.93 24.91
C GLU A 367 -7.61 -14.62 24.56
N PRO A 368 -8.39 -15.07 25.57
CA PRO A 368 -9.53 -15.96 25.37
C PRO A 368 -10.69 -15.32 24.60
N GLU A 369 -10.88 -14.01 24.70
CA GLU A 369 -11.95 -13.29 23.97
C GLU A 369 -11.68 -13.27 22.47
N ASP A 370 -10.44 -12.94 22.08
CA ASP A 370 -10.04 -12.85 20.66
C ASP A 370 -9.96 -14.24 19.99
N ALA A 371 -9.65 -15.29 20.76
CA ALA A 371 -9.69 -16.69 20.31
C ALA A 371 -11.08 -17.35 20.36
N GLY A 372 -12.07 -16.72 21.02
CA GLY A 372 -13.44 -17.24 21.16
C GLY A 372 -13.60 -18.36 22.20
N ILE A 373 -12.69 -18.44 23.18
CA ILE A 373 -12.67 -19.50 24.19
C ILE A 373 -13.64 -19.17 25.32
N LYS A 374 -14.69 -19.97 25.47
CA LYS A 374 -15.70 -19.81 26.53
C LYS A 374 -15.31 -20.44 27.87
N ASP A 375 -14.54 -21.53 27.85
CA ASP A 375 -14.12 -22.27 29.03
C ASP A 375 -12.60 -22.50 29.02
N VAL A 376 -11.86 -21.51 29.51
CA VAL A 376 -10.39 -21.55 29.58
C VAL A 376 -9.89 -22.67 30.50
N VAL A 377 -10.65 -23.01 31.54
CA VAL A 377 -10.24 -24.01 32.54
C VAL A 377 -10.25 -25.41 31.92
N ALA A 378 -11.30 -25.75 31.17
CA ALA A 378 -11.40 -27.03 30.47
C ALA A 378 -10.27 -27.21 29.44
N VAL A 379 -9.94 -26.15 28.68
CA VAL A 379 -8.84 -26.19 27.69
C VAL A 379 -7.49 -26.42 28.36
N ARG A 380 -7.20 -25.70 29.45
CA ARG A 380 -5.93 -25.87 30.20
C ARG A 380 -5.85 -27.23 30.89
N GLN A 381 -6.97 -27.78 31.38
CA GLN A 381 -7.02 -29.14 31.91
C GLN A 381 -6.73 -30.18 30.83
N PHE A 382 -7.34 -30.07 29.64
CA PHE A 382 -7.05 -30.94 28.51
C PHE A 382 -5.57 -30.91 28.12
N ILE A 383 -4.95 -29.72 28.04
CA ILE A 383 -3.52 -29.58 27.73
C ILE A 383 -2.65 -30.28 28.78
N ALA A 384 -2.92 -30.03 30.07
CA ALA A 384 -2.15 -30.63 31.17
C ALA A 384 -2.28 -32.16 31.20
N GLU A 385 -3.50 -32.69 31.01
CA GLU A 385 -3.75 -34.13 30.94
C GLU A 385 -3.10 -34.76 29.71
N SER A 386 -3.18 -34.09 28.57
CA SER A 386 -2.56 -34.53 27.30
C SER A 386 -1.04 -34.56 27.40
N LYS A 387 -0.39 -33.49 27.91
CA LYS A 387 1.07 -33.44 28.16
C LYS A 387 1.53 -34.54 29.14
N LYS A 388 0.70 -34.91 30.11
CA LYS A 388 0.98 -36.03 31.03
C LYS A 388 0.85 -37.39 30.35
N THR A 389 -0.18 -37.57 29.53
CA THR A 389 -0.49 -38.83 28.84
C THR A 389 0.54 -39.13 27.74
N LEU A 390 0.98 -38.11 27.00
CA LEU A 390 2.01 -38.21 25.95
C LEU A 390 3.38 -38.72 26.43
N LYS A 391 3.63 -38.78 27.75
CA LYS A 391 4.88 -39.36 28.29
C LYS A 391 4.95 -40.88 28.12
N LYS A 392 3.82 -41.57 28.04
CA LYS A 392 3.72 -43.04 27.94
C LYS A 392 2.74 -43.51 26.86
N ALA A 393 2.24 -42.60 26.04
CA ALA A 393 1.23 -42.88 25.03
C ALA A 393 1.79 -43.75 23.90
N GLU A 394 0.95 -44.65 23.38
CA GLU A 394 1.17 -45.31 22.10
C GLU A 394 0.75 -44.38 20.95
N ILE A 395 1.09 -44.76 19.71
CA ILE A 395 0.83 -43.93 18.51
C ILE A 395 -0.68 -43.58 18.39
N ASP A 396 -1.57 -44.51 18.71
CA ASP A 396 -3.03 -44.29 18.63
C ASP A 396 -3.53 -43.22 19.62
N ASP A 397 -2.96 -43.20 20.83
CA ASP A 397 -3.29 -42.19 21.83
C ASP A 397 -2.73 -40.81 21.42
N MET A 398 -1.52 -40.78 20.85
CA MET A 398 -0.93 -39.55 20.31
C MET A 398 -1.78 -38.96 19.18
N VAL A 399 -2.27 -39.81 18.26
CA VAL A 399 -3.17 -39.40 17.17
C VAL A 399 -4.49 -38.83 17.70
N ARG A 400 -5.08 -39.44 18.73
CA ARG A 400 -6.32 -38.94 19.34
C ARG A 400 -6.15 -37.55 19.94
N VAL A 401 -5.05 -37.33 20.68
CA VAL A 401 -4.71 -36.01 21.24
C VAL A 401 -4.48 -35.01 20.11
N TYR A 402 -3.84 -35.42 19.02
CA TYR A 402 -3.57 -34.54 17.87
C TYR A 402 -4.87 -34.05 17.24
N LEU A 403 -5.82 -34.95 16.96
CA LEU A 403 -7.10 -34.57 16.35
C LEU A 403 -7.88 -33.57 17.21
N GLN A 404 -7.92 -33.78 18.52
CA GLN A 404 -8.58 -32.85 19.44
C GLN A 404 -7.85 -31.50 19.49
N ALA A 405 -6.54 -31.50 19.71
CA ALA A 405 -5.75 -30.27 19.74
C ALA A 405 -5.81 -29.51 18.40
N LYS A 406 -5.80 -30.22 17.27
CA LYS A 406 -5.86 -29.63 15.94
C LYS A 406 -7.21 -28.99 15.65
N SER A 407 -8.31 -29.65 16.06
CA SER A 407 -9.64 -29.05 15.93
C SER A 407 -9.76 -27.73 16.70
N MET A 408 -9.16 -27.67 17.89
CA MET A 408 -9.14 -26.45 18.72
C MET A 408 -8.25 -25.37 18.10
N ASP A 409 -7.04 -25.71 17.62
CA ASP A 409 -6.16 -24.79 16.90
C ASP A 409 -6.85 -24.19 15.66
N ASP A 410 -7.52 -25.00 14.85
CA ASP A 410 -8.22 -24.54 13.65
C ASP A 410 -9.41 -23.62 13.97
N GLU A 411 -10.19 -23.93 15.02
CA GLU A 411 -11.29 -23.09 15.48
C GLU A 411 -10.78 -21.73 15.98
N TYR A 412 -9.74 -21.72 16.82
CA TYR A 412 -9.17 -20.49 17.35
C TYR A 412 -8.54 -19.62 16.26
N ARG A 413 -7.78 -20.23 15.33
CA ARG A 413 -7.24 -19.52 14.16
C ARG A 413 -8.34 -18.89 13.32
N LYS A 414 -9.45 -19.59 13.09
CA LYS A 414 -10.59 -19.07 12.34
C LYS A 414 -11.18 -17.83 13.03
N ASN A 415 -11.43 -17.91 14.34
CA ASN A 415 -11.99 -16.80 15.11
C ASN A 415 -11.07 -15.57 15.10
N ILE A 416 -9.77 -15.76 15.34
CA ILE A 416 -8.79 -14.66 15.30
C ILE A 416 -8.72 -14.05 13.89
N THR A 417 -8.76 -14.88 12.84
CA THR A 417 -8.74 -14.41 11.44
C THR A 417 -10.00 -13.60 11.09
N GLU A 418 -11.18 -14.00 11.58
CA GLU A 418 -12.42 -13.23 11.42
C GLU A 418 -12.33 -11.87 12.15
N SER A 419 -11.78 -11.85 13.37
CA SER A 419 -11.50 -10.60 14.10
C SER A 419 -10.57 -9.68 13.32
N ILE A 420 -9.46 -10.20 12.76
CA ILE A 420 -8.55 -9.42 11.92
C ILE A 420 -9.28 -8.84 10.70
N ARG A 421 -10.13 -9.62 10.01
CA ARG A 421 -10.91 -9.14 8.86
C ARG A 421 -11.88 -8.02 9.25
N ASN A 422 -12.54 -8.15 10.39
CA ASN A 422 -13.45 -7.12 10.90
C ASN A 422 -12.69 -5.82 11.18
N TYR A 423 -11.55 -5.88 11.86
CA TYR A 423 -10.73 -4.69 12.12
C TYR A 423 -10.10 -4.09 10.86
N LEU A 424 -9.70 -4.91 9.87
CA LEU A 424 -9.26 -4.42 8.55
C LEU A 424 -10.38 -3.67 7.82
N THR A 425 -11.61 -4.17 7.90
CA THR A 425 -12.79 -3.51 7.32
C THR A 425 -13.03 -2.16 8.00
N ARG A 426 -13.02 -2.11 9.34
CA ARG A 426 -13.13 -0.87 10.11
C ARG A 426 -12.03 0.12 9.77
N PHE A 427 -10.77 -0.33 9.63
CA PHE A 427 -9.66 0.52 9.23
C PHE A 427 -9.86 1.11 7.83
N ASN A 428 -10.29 0.30 6.87
CA ASN A 428 -10.55 0.76 5.51
C ASN A 428 -11.73 1.75 5.44
N GLU A 429 -12.78 1.52 6.23
CA GLU A 429 -13.89 2.48 6.38
C GLU A 429 -13.41 3.81 6.99
N LEU A 430 -12.53 3.74 7.99
CA LEU A 430 -11.91 4.92 8.58
C LEU A 430 -11.12 5.72 7.55
N ALA A 431 -10.28 5.03 6.76
CA ALA A 431 -9.46 5.65 5.72
C ALA A 431 -10.29 6.23 4.55
N THR A 432 -11.32 5.53 4.07
CA THR A 432 -12.12 5.99 2.91
C THR A 432 -13.23 6.97 3.25
N SER A 433 -13.72 6.98 4.49
CA SER A 433 -14.84 7.85 4.87
C SER A 433 -14.46 9.07 5.69
N ALA A 434 -13.22 9.13 6.19
CA ALA A 434 -12.57 10.36 6.63
C ALA A 434 -12.67 11.47 5.57
N ASP A 435 -12.24 11.19 4.34
CA ASP A 435 -12.21 12.14 3.21
C ASP A 435 -13.60 12.64 2.77
N ARG A 436 -14.69 11.98 3.23
CA ARG A 436 -16.06 12.40 2.91
C ARG A 436 -16.68 13.32 3.95
N VAL A 437 -16.13 13.34 5.16
CA VAL A 437 -16.66 14.10 6.29
C VAL A 437 -15.74 15.24 6.67
N LEU A 438 -14.43 15.07 6.48
CA LEU A 438 -13.43 16.09 6.75
C LEU A 438 -13.05 16.81 5.45
N ASP A 439 -13.16 18.13 5.43
CA ASP A 439 -12.87 18.96 4.25
C ASP A 439 -11.40 19.43 4.19
N HIS A 440 -10.70 19.45 5.34
CA HIS A 440 -9.35 20.01 5.49
C HIS A 440 -8.26 19.01 5.91
N ALA A 441 -8.63 17.93 6.61
CA ALA A 441 -7.68 17.00 7.19
C ALA A 441 -7.46 15.77 6.30
N GLN A 442 -6.24 15.58 5.80
CA GLN A 442 -5.84 14.36 5.09
C GLN A 442 -5.41 13.29 6.09
N LEU A 443 -6.25 12.27 6.29
CA LEU A 443 -5.88 11.10 7.09
C LEU A 443 -5.10 10.10 6.24
N SER A 444 -3.83 10.41 5.95
CA SER A 444 -2.95 9.47 5.26
C SER A 444 -2.32 8.47 6.25
N LYS A 445 -3.10 7.48 6.70
CA LYS A 445 -2.55 6.24 7.28
C LYS A 445 -2.85 5.07 6.34
N LYS A 446 -1.80 4.48 5.75
CA LYS A 446 -1.92 3.21 5.02
C LYS A 446 -2.24 2.10 6.01
N ALA A 447 -3.18 1.23 5.63
CA ALA A 447 -3.47 0.03 6.40
C ALA A 447 -2.18 -0.76 6.63
N PRO A 448 -1.95 -1.29 7.85
CA PRO A 448 -0.90 -2.26 8.07
C PRO A 448 -1.08 -3.40 7.07
N LYS A 449 -0.04 -3.73 6.32
CA LYS A 449 -0.08 -4.89 5.43
C LYS A 449 -0.08 -6.15 6.28
N VAL A 450 -1.23 -6.80 6.40
CA VAL A 450 -1.31 -8.17 6.90
C VAL A 450 -1.01 -9.08 5.71
N GLU A 451 0.27 -9.30 5.42
CA GLU A 451 0.70 -9.99 4.19
C GLU A 451 0.29 -11.47 4.18
N GLU A 452 0.11 -12.11 5.34
CA GLU A 452 -0.24 -13.53 5.43
C GLU A 452 -1.22 -13.84 6.58
N LEU A 453 -2.49 -14.11 6.26
CA LEU A 453 -3.48 -14.67 7.21
C LEU A 453 -3.28 -16.19 7.45
N GLN A 454 -2.10 -16.72 7.14
CA GLN A 454 -1.79 -18.16 7.19
C GLN A 454 -0.82 -18.54 8.33
N GLY A 455 -0.50 -17.60 9.23
CA GLY A 455 0.42 -17.82 10.35
C GLY A 455 -0.16 -18.63 11.53
N GLY A 456 0.70 -18.98 12.49
CA GLY A 456 0.33 -19.59 13.78
C GLY A 456 -0.49 -18.67 14.68
N ILE A 457 -1.14 -19.22 15.71
CA ILE A 457 -1.99 -18.45 16.65
C ILE A 457 -1.25 -17.23 17.21
N VAL A 458 0.01 -17.39 17.60
CA VAL A 458 0.86 -16.30 18.13
C VAL A 458 1.02 -15.15 17.14
N TYR A 459 1.27 -15.46 15.87
CA TYR A 459 1.44 -14.46 14.82
C TYR A 459 0.12 -13.73 14.54
N LEU A 460 -0.99 -14.47 14.50
CA LEU A 460 -2.32 -13.89 14.28
C LEU A 460 -2.73 -12.98 15.44
N LEU A 461 -2.50 -13.37 16.70
CA LEU A 461 -2.75 -12.51 17.86
C LEU A 461 -1.88 -11.24 17.84
N GLY A 462 -0.59 -11.37 17.53
CA GLY A 462 0.30 -10.20 17.39
C GLY A 462 -0.13 -9.25 16.27
N SER A 463 -0.61 -9.80 15.16
CA SER A 463 -1.16 -9.03 14.04
C SER A 463 -2.46 -8.33 14.43
N LEU A 464 -3.36 -9.01 15.14
CA LEU A 464 -4.61 -8.45 15.65
C LEU A 464 -4.34 -7.29 16.63
N ALA A 465 -3.42 -7.46 17.58
CA ALA A 465 -3.06 -6.41 18.53
C ALA A 465 -2.50 -5.15 17.81
N THR A 466 -1.63 -5.36 16.82
CA THR A 466 -1.11 -4.26 15.99
C THR A 466 -2.22 -3.56 15.22
N LEU A 467 -3.17 -4.31 14.67
CA LEU A 467 -4.28 -3.75 13.90
C LEU A 467 -5.30 -3.01 14.78
N ARG A 468 -5.57 -3.54 15.98
CA ARG A 468 -6.40 -2.88 17.01
C ARG A 468 -5.77 -1.54 17.39
N GLY A 469 -4.47 -1.51 17.73
CA GLY A 469 -3.75 -0.27 18.01
C GLY A 469 -3.74 0.73 16.84
N ALA A 470 -3.64 0.25 15.60
CA ALA A 470 -3.71 1.10 14.41
C ALA A 470 -5.11 1.70 14.18
N VAL A 471 -6.18 0.93 14.43
CA VAL A 471 -7.57 1.40 14.38
C VAL A 471 -7.81 2.43 15.49
N ASP A 472 -7.47 2.14 16.73
CA ASP A 472 -7.69 3.05 17.87
C ASP A 472 -6.91 4.36 17.69
N SER A 473 -5.66 4.28 17.24
CA SER A 473 -4.87 5.46 16.86
C SER A 473 -5.52 6.22 15.70
N GLY A 474 -6.10 5.52 14.72
CA GLY A 474 -6.83 6.11 13.60
C GLY A 474 -8.08 6.85 14.06
N VAL A 475 -8.87 6.27 14.97
CA VAL A 475 -10.06 6.90 15.55
C VAL A 475 -9.69 8.15 16.33
N ALA A 476 -8.64 8.10 17.15
CA ALA A 476 -8.13 9.27 17.86
C ALA A 476 -7.71 10.39 16.88
N THR A 477 -6.99 10.03 15.81
CA THR A 477 -6.56 11.02 14.80
C THR A 477 -7.78 11.63 14.07
N PHE A 478 -8.81 10.82 13.78
CA PHE A 478 -10.06 11.31 13.19
C PHE A 478 -10.83 12.25 14.13
N ARG A 479 -10.88 11.93 15.43
CA ARG A 479 -11.48 12.79 16.45
C ARG A 479 -10.80 14.15 16.51
N GLU A 480 -9.47 14.17 16.62
CA GLU A 480 -8.68 15.40 16.61
C GLU A 480 -8.89 16.21 15.33
N ALA A 481 -8.97 15.54 14.18
CA ALA A 481 -9.24 16.20 12.91
C ALA A 481 -10.64 16.85 12.87
N CYS A 482 -11.69 16.17 13.37
CA CYS A 482 -13.02 16.76 13.52
C CYS A 482 -13.00 18.01 14.41
N GLN A 483 -12.20 18.01 15.48
CA GLN A 483 -12.07 19.17 16.36
C GLN A 483 -11.37 20.34 15.68
N GLN A 484 -10.22 20.10 15.06
CA GLN A 484 -9.50 21.12 14.29
C GLN A 484 -10.41 21.77 13.24
N GLU A 485 -11.29 20.94 12.65
CA GLU A 485 -12.26 21.39 11.67
C GLU A 485 -13.32 22.34 12.26
N ILE A 486 -13.91 21.96 13.40
CA ILE A 486 -14.85 22.80 14.15
C ILE A 486 -14.18 24.10 14.61
N ASP A 487 -12.98 24.01 15.19
CA ASP A 487 -12.24 25.16 15.72
C ASP A 487 -11.88 26.15 14.60
N ALA A 488 -11.52 25.67 13.42
CA ALA A 488 -11.26 26.51 12.25
C ALA A 488 -12.51 27.32 11.84
N ILE A 489 -13.69 26.68 11.82
CA ILE A 489 -14.96 27.34 11.52
C ILE A 489 -15.27 28.39 12.59
N VAL A 490 -15.14 28.05 13.87
CA VAL A 490 -15.38 28.97 14.99
C VAL A 490 -14.46 30.19 14.88
N HIS A 491 -13.16 29.97 14.65
CA HIS A 491 -12.19 31.03 14.49
C HIS A 491 -12.55 31.95 13.31
N ASP A 492 -12.86 31.37 12.15
CA ASP A 492 -13.23 32.15 10.98
C ASP A 492 -14.52 32.96 11.19
N LEU A 493 -15.52 32.43 11.89
CA LEU A 493 -16.73 33.19 12.24
C LEU A 493 -16.44 34.36 13.19
N GLN A 494 -15.52 34.19 14.14
CA GLN A 494 -15.09 35.25 15.05
C GLN A 494 -14.33 36.38 14.37
N THR A 495 -13.74 36.14 13.19
CA THR A 495 -13.08 37.20 12.39
C THR A 495 -14.07 38.09 11.61
N VAL A 496 -15.36 37.72 11.55
CA VAL A 496 -16.38 38.62 10.99
C VAL A 496 -16.49 39.86 11.89
N LYS A 497 -16.66 41.05 11.30
CA LYS A 497 -16.60 42.35 12.01
C LYS A 497 -17.41 42.31 13.34
N PRO A 498 -16.85 42.77 14.48
CA PRO A 498 -17.47 42.62 15.80
C PRO A 498 -18.91 43.13 15.93
N ALA A 499 -19.26 44.18 15.18
CA ALA A 499 -20.61 44.75 15.15
C ALA A 499 -21.70 43.75 14.67
N TYR A 500 -21.31 42.65 14.02
CA TYR A 500 -22.20 41.60 13.54
C TYR A 500 -21.96 40.24 14.21
N ALA A 501 -21.06 40.16 15.20
CA ALA A 501 -20.68 38.90 15.85
C ALA A 501 -21.85 38.20 16.55
N GLU A 502 -22.81 38.96 17.10
CA GLU A 502 -24.02 38.42 17.74
C GLU A 502 -24.86 37.54 16.81
N ILE A 503 -24.80 37.77 15.50
CA ILE A 503 -25.57 37.00 14.50
C ILE A 503 -25.05 35.57 14.40
N PHE A 504 -23.74 35.37 14.59
CA PHE A 504 -23.07 34.07 14.45
C PHE A 504 -22.86 33.34 15.79
N LEU A 505 -23.13 34.00 16.92
CA LEU A 505 -22.95 33.43 18.26
C LEU A 505 -23.73 32.11 18.47
N PRO A 506 -25.00 31.95 18.04
CA PRO A 506 -25.72 30.68 18.20
C PRO A 506 -25.08 29.51 17.44
N ILE A 507 -24.40 29.80 16.32
CA ILE A 507 -23.68 28.79 15.52
C ILE A 507 -22.38 28.39 16.24
N ILE A 508 -21.66 29.36 16.81
CA ILE A 508 -20.43 29.11 17.57
C ILE A 508 -20.71 28.24 18.79
N VAL A 509 -21.77 28.53 19.56
CA VAL A 509 -22.13 27.73 20.75
C VAL A 509 -22.46 26.28 20.37
N GLU A 510 -23.20 26.06 19.28
CA GLU A 510 -23.54 24.69 18.84
C GLU A 510 -22.33 23.93 18.28
N LEU A 511 -21.40 24.62 17.63
CA LEU A 511 -20.10 24.08 17.23
C LEU A 511 -19.28 23.64 18.44
N ASP A 512 -19.17 24.49 19.47
CA ASP A 512 -18.44 24.19 20.70
C ASP A 512 -19.09 23.02 21.48
N GLU A 513 -20.42 23.01 21.60
CA GLU A 513 -21.16 21.89 22.20
C GLU A 513 -20.98 20.59 21.40
N GLY A 514 -21.00 20.67 20.07
CA GLY A 514 -20.74 19.55 19.18
C GLY A 514 -19.32 18.99 19.32
N SER A 515 -18.32 19.88 19.41
CA SER A 515 -16.92 19.51 19.66
C SER A 515 -16.77 18.75 20.98
N ASN A 516 -17.43 19.21 22.04
CA ASN A 516 -17.43 18.54 23.34
C ASN A 516 -18.11 17.16 23.31
N ARG A 517 -19.18 16.99 22.52
CA ARG A 517 -19.80 15.67 22.32
C ARG A 517 -18.88 14.72 21.56
N ILE A 518 -18.22 15.19 20.50
CA ILE A 518 -17.25 14.39 19.73
C ILE A 518 -16.08 13.91 20.60
N LEU A 519 -15.62 14.73 21.56
CA LEU A 519 -14.54 14.34 22.49
C LEU A 519 -14.88 13.11 23.33
N ALA A 520 -16.14 12.97 23.73
CA ALA A 520 -16.62 11.92 24.61
C ALA A 520 -16.92 10.58 23.89
N LEU A 521 -16.87 10.56 22.55
CA LEU A 521 -17.17 9.37 21.74
C LEU A 521 -15.90 8.62 21.38
N ASP A 522 -15.92 7.30 21.54
CA ASP A 522 -14.77 6.43 21.21
C ASP A 522 -14.98 5.57 19.97
N ASP A 523 -16.19 5.52 19.41
CA ASP A 523 -16.49 4.77 18.19
C ASP A 523 -16.45 5.68 16.94
N PHE A 524 -15.83 5.18 15.88
CA PHE A 524 -15.69 5.91 14.62
C PHE A 524 -17.04 6.25 13.96
N ALA A 525 -17.99 5.31 13.96
CA ALA A 525 -19.28 5.52 13.30
C ALA A 525 -20.11 6.56 14.06
N GLU A 526 -20.02 6.56 15.39
CA GLU A 526 -20.66 7.55 16.26
C GLU A 526 -20.06 8.96 16.03
N ILE A 527 -18.73 9.10 16.07
CA ILE A 527 -18.06 10.39 15.81
C ILE A 527 -18.44 10.94 14.43
N LYS A 528 -18.42 10.07 13.41
CA LYS A 528 -18.77 10.43 12.03
C LYS A 528 -20.22 10.89 11.90
N SER A 529 -21.15 10.18 12.56
CA SER A 529 -22.57 10.54 12.55
C SER A 529 -22.81 11.88 13.23
N GLU A 530 -22.16 12.11 14.36
CA GLU A 530 -22.26 13.36 15.12
C GLU A 530 -21.71 14.55 14.31
N MET A 531 -20.52 14.41 13.69
CA MET A 531 -19.94 15.46 12.85
C MET A 531 -20.85 15.82 11.67
N ARG A 532 -21.49 14.82 11.05
CA ARG A 532 -22.45 15.07 9.97
C ARG A 532 -23.69 15.83 10.47
N SER A 533 -24.23 15.42 11.61
CA SER A 533 -25.37 16.09 12.24
C SER A 533 -25.05 17.55 12.59
N ILE A 534 -23.85 17.82 13.09
CA ILE A 534 -23.35 19.17 13.38
C ILE A 534 -23.29 19.99 12.09
N LYS A 535 -22.68 19.48 11.01
CA LYS A 535 -22.61 20.17 9.72
C LYS A 535 -24.00 20.50 9.16
N ASP A 536 -24.90 19.53 9.13
CA ASP A 536 -26.26 19.71 8.62
C ASP A 536 -27.07 20.71 9.46
N GLY A 537 -26.94 20.66 10.79
CA GLY A 537 -27.60 21.59 11.71
C GLY A 537 -27.10 23.03 11.55
N ILE A 538 -25.78 23.21 11.40
CA ILE A 538 -25.17 24.53 11.21
C ILE A 538 -25.56 25.12 9.87
N LEU A 539 -25.62 24.34 8.79
CA LEU A 539 -26.01 24.83 7.46
C LEU A 539 -27.39 25.52 7.48
N VAL A 540 -28.34 24.98 8.23
CA VAL A 540 -29.67 25.58 8.39
C VAL A 540 -29.57 26.93 9.12
N LYS A 541 -28.85 26.98 10.25
CA LYS A 541 -28.68 28.22 11.03
C LYS A 541 -27.80 29.26 10.31
N ALA A 542 -26.87 28.81 9.49
CA ALA A 542 -25.99 29.63 8.66
C ALA A 542 -26.78 30.44 7.64
N GLN A 543 -27.78 29.82 7.01
CA GLN A 543 -28.68 30.50 6.09
C GLN A 543 -29.46 31.62 6.81
N ASP A 544 -30.07 31.30 7.95
CA ASP A 544 -30.80 32.28 8.77
C ASP A 544 -29.90 33.44 9.23
N ALA A 545 -28.68 33.13 9.67
CA ALA A 545 -27.69 34.13 10.09
C ALA A 545 -27.30 35.08 8.95
N LEU A 546 -27.03 34.55 7.75
CA LEU A 546 -26.71 35.37 6.58
C LEU A 546 -27.91 36.17 6.08
N GLU A 547 -29.13 35.63 6.14
CA GLU A 547 -30.35 36.38 5.82
C GLU A 547 -30.56 37.54 6.80
N ASN A 548 -30.33 37.31 8.08
CA ASN A 548 -30.37 38.34 9.11
C ASN A 548 -29.30 39.43 8.88
N LEU A 549 -28.07 39.03 8.54
CA LEU A 549 -27.01 39.98 8.18
C LEU A 549 -27.43 40.83 6.96
N ARG A 550 -27.89 40.19 5.87
CA ARG A 550 -28.38 40.88 4.67
C ARG A 550 -29.54 41.82 5.01
N TYR A 551 -30.46 41.40 5.86
CA TYR A 551 -31.58 42.24 6.30
C TYR A 551 -31.10 43.47 7.07
N ARG A 552 -30.21 43.31 8.07
CA ARG A 552 -29.66 44.44 8.84
C ARG A 552 -28.93 45.43 7.95
N LEU A 553 -28.06 44.97 7.05
CA LEU A 553 -27.38 45.83 6.07
C LEU A 553 -28.40 46.53 5.15
N GLY A 554 -29.41 45.82 4.67
CA GLY A 554 -30.48 46.37 3.83
C GLY A 554 -31.35 47.40 4.54
N VAL A 555 -31.58 47.29 5.85
CA VAL A 555 -32.27 48.32 6.65
C VAL A 555 -31.43 49.59 6.70
N LYS A 556 -30.12 49.51 6.98
CA LYS A 556 -29.22 50.68 6.99
C LYS A 556 -29.20 51.39 5.64
N ILE A 557 -29.10 50.62 4.55
CA ILE A 557 -29.15 51.15 3.17
C ILE A 557 -30.48 51.87 2.90
N ARG A 558 -31.62 51.26 3.25
CA ARG A 558 -32.95 51.86 3.01
C ARG A 558 -33.16 53.13 3.80
N LEU A 559 -32.72 53.16 5.06
CA LEU A 559 -32.80 54.35 5.91
C LEU A 559 -31.97 55.51 5.32
N ALA A 560 -30.74 55.22 4.92
CA ALA A 560 -29.87 56.21 4.28
C ALA A 560 -30.42 56.69 2.93
N ALA A 561 -30.93 55.77 2.10
CA ALA A 561 -31.56 56.08 0.83
C ALA A 561 -32.79 56.99 0.99
N ALA A 562 -33.64 56.74 1.99
CA ALA A 562 -34.80 57.58 2.27
C ALA A 562 -34.42 59.01 2.66
N LYS A 563 -33.38 59.17 3.49
CA LYS A 563 -32.84 60.49 3.88
C LYS A 563 -32.19 61.21 2.70
N LEU A 564 -31.39 60.51 1.89
CA LEU A 564 -30.80 61.06 0.65
C LEU A 564 -31.88 61.59 -0.31
N MET A 565 -32.94 60.80 -0.53
CA MET A 565 -34.07 61.24 -1.37
C MET A 565 -34.82 62.41 -0.73
N GLY A 566 -35.00 62.41 0.60
CA GLY A 566 -35.55 63.55 1.34
C GLY A 566 -34.74 64.84 1.16
N ALA A 567 -33.41 64.71 1.13
CA ALA A 567 -32.46 65.78 0.84
C ALA A 567 -32.39 66.19 -0.65
N GLY A 568 -33.16 65.55 -1.53
CA GLY A 568 -33.16 65.82 -2.98
C GLY A 568 -31.94 65.26 -3.72
N VAL A 569 -31.16 64.38 -3.10
CA VAL A 569 -29.94 63.80 -3.67
C VAL A 569 -30.21 62.41 -4.24
N ALA A 570 -29.91 62.21 -5.52
CA ALA A 570 -30.00 60.88 -6.14
C ALA A 570 -28.85 59.98 -5.66
N ILE A 571 -29.17 58.70 -5.40
CA ILE A 571 -28.16 57.69 -5.05
C ILE A 571 -27.22 57.50 -6.24
N PRO A 572 -25.89 57.47 -6.04
CA PRO A 572 -24.93 57.21 -7.10
C PRO A 572 -25.23 55.90 -7.85
N PRO A 573 -25.14 55.86 -9.19
CA PRO A 573 -25.39 54.63 -9.97
C PRO A 573 -24.55 53.43 -9.52
N ASP A 574 -23.29 53.67 -9.14
CA ASP A 574 -22.38 52.63 -8.66
C ASP A 574 -22.83 52.04 -7.31
N ALA A 575 -23.34 52.88 -6.41
CA ALA A 575 -23.93 52.43 -5.15
C ALA A 575 -25.23 51.65 -5.40
N GLN A 576 -26.04 52.05 -6.39
CA GLN A 576 -27.25 51.33 -6.78
C GLN A 576 -26.95 49.94 -7.37
N ALA A 577 -25.89 49.83 -8.18
CA ALA A 577 -25.39 48.56 -8.69
C ALA A 577 -24.88 47.66 -7.55
N ALA A 578 -24.14 48.22 -6.60
CA ALA A 578 -23.66 47.50 -5.42
C ALA A 578 -24.78 47.05 -4.47
N ILE A 579 -25.87 47.83 -4.32
CA ILE A 579 -27.08 47.41 -3.59
C ILE A 579 -27.72 46.20 -4.28
N SER A 580 -27.78 46.19 -5.60
CA SER A 580 -28.29 45.06 -6.38
C SER A 580 -27.38 43.84 -6.25
N GLU A 581 -26.06 44.04 -6.27
CA GLU A 581 -25.06 43.00 -6.02
C GLU A 581 -25.25 42.37 -4.64
N LEU A 582 -25.40 43.19 -3.58
CA LEU A 582 -25.64 42.72 -2.21
C LEU A 582 -26.91 41.87 -2.10
N ASN A 583 -28.00 42.29 -2.74
CA ASN A 583 -29.26 41.54 -2.74
C ASN A 583 -29.17 40.22 -3.53
N SER A 584 -28.29 40.16 -4.53
CA SER A 584 -28.04 38.97 -5.36
C SER A 584 -27.03 37.98 -4.79
N VAL A 585 -26.31 38.33 -3.71
CA VAL A 585 -25.41 37.39 -3.04
C VAL A 585 -26.22 36.19 -2.56
N ALA A 586 -25.87 35.01 -3.07
CA ALA A 586 -26.50 33.76 -2.67
C ALA A 586 -26.31 33.55 -1.17
N VAL A 587 -27.43 33.36 -0.46
CA VAL A 587 -27.47 33.17 0.99
C VAL A 587 -27.39 31.69 1.38
N ALA A 588 -27.47 30.81 0.40
CA ALA A 588 -27.19 29.39 0.57
C ALA A 588 -25.68 29.17 0.61
N ALA A 589 -25.17 28.75 1.76
CA ALA A 589 -23.84 28.18 1.84
C ALA A 589 -23.94 26.69 1.49
N ASP A 590 -23.27 26.24 0.42
CA ASP A 590 -23.22 24.80 0.09
C ASP A 590 -22.40 24.01 1.12
N ASN A 591 -21.59 24.72 1.92
CA ASN A 591 -20.74 24.17 2.98
C ASN A 591 -20.56 25.22 4.09
N VAL A 592 -20.53 24.78 5.35
CA VAL A 592 -20.34 25.58 6.56
C VAL A 592 -19.11 26.49 6.46
N PHE A 593 -18.02 26.06 5.80
CA PHE A 593 -16.83 26.89 5.62
C PHE A 593 -16.99 28.10 4.69
N LYS A 594 -17.99 28.10 3.81
CA LYS A 594 -18.24 29.26 2.95
C LYS A 594 -18.96 30.37 3.72
N LEU A 595 -19.55 30.08 4.88
CA LEU A 595 -20.33 31.02 5.69
C LEU A 595 -19.54 32.29 6.05
N PRO A 596 -18.32 32.22 6.63
CA PRO A 596 -17.53 33.42 6.94
C PRO A 596 -17.16 34.21 5.68
N ALA A 597 -16.81 33.53 4.58
CA ALA A 597 -16.45 34.18 3.33
C ALA A 597 -17.64 34.94 2.70
N ILE A 598 -18.84 34.35 2.72
CA ILE A 598 -20.08 34.99 2.24
C ILE A 598 -20.41 36.20 3.12
N ALA A 599 -20.32 36.07 4.45
CA ALA A 599 -20.55 37.16 5.39
C ALA A 599 -19.56 38.33 5.18
N ARG A 600 -18.26 38.05 5.05
CA ARG A 600 -17.22 39.07 4.75
C ARG A 600 -17.51 39.78 3.43
N LYS A 601 -17.92 39.04 2.39
CA LYS A 601 -18.28 39.62 1.08
C LYS A 601 -19.48 40.57 1.18
N MET A 602 -20.53 40.21 1.93
CA MET A 602 -21.69 41.09 2.15
C MET A 602 -21.29 42.39 2.87
N VAL A 603 -20.46 42.28 3.91
CA VAL A 603 -19.95 43.45 4.65
C VAL A 603 -19.06 44.31 3.75
N GLU A 604 -18.19 43.71 2.94
CA GLU A 604 -17.31 44.43 2.02
C GLU A 604 -18.10 45.22 0.97
N ILE A 605 -19.13 44.62 0.36
CA ILE A 605 -20.00 45.32 -0.59
C ILE A 605 -20.67 46.52 0.08
N TYR A 606 -21.17 46.34 1.32
CA TYR A 606 -21.78 47.43 2.07
C TYR A 606 -20.80 48.58 2.37
N GLU A 607 -19.62 48.30 2.92
CA GLU A 607 -18.70 49.34 3.39
C GLU A 607 -17.93 50.01 2.24
N LYS A 608 -17.35 49.23 1.33
CA LYS A 608 -16.46 49.76 0.28
C LYS A 608 -17.19 50.21 -0.97
N LYS A 609 -18.30 49.56 -1.32
CA LYS A 609 -19.01 49.89 -2.58
C LYS A 609 -20.19 50.82 -2.37
N ILE A 610 -20.91 50.69 -1.26
CA ILE A 610 -22.12 51.49 -1.00
C ILE A 610 -21.79 52.70 -0.12
N GLN A 611 -21.27 52.48 1.09
CA GLN A 611 -20.99 53.56 2.04
C GLN A 611 -19.94 54.53 1.52
N GLU A 612 -18.79 54.04 1.08
CA GLU A 612 -17.70 54.89 0.56
C GLU A 612 -18.18 55.81 -0.57
N LYS A 613 -18.98 55.30 -1.51
CA LYS A 613 -19.52 56.10 -2.63
C LYS A 613 -20.52 57.15 -2.21
N ILE A 614 -21.31 56.88 -1.18
CA ILE A 614 -22.24 57.87 -0.62
C ILE A 614 -21.47 58.96 0.14
N VAL A 615 -20.41 58.60 0.86
CA VAL A 615 -19.52 59.56 1.54
C VAL A 615 -18.72 60.41 0.55
N GLU A 616 -18.20 59.83 -0.54
CA GLU A 616 -17.57 60.58 -1.63
C GLU A 616 -18.53 61.65 -2.20
N LYS A 617 -19.78 61.26 -2.47
CA LYS A 617 -20.81 62.19 -2.97
C LYS A 617 -21.11 63.31 -1.96
N LEU A 618 -21.13 63.00 -0.66
CA LEU A 618 -21.29 64.00 0.40
C LEU A 618 -20.14 65.02 0.37
N GLY A 619 -18.91 64.55 0.22
CA GLY A 619 -17.73 65.42 0.13
C GLY A 619 -17.83 66.43 -1.02
N VAL A 620 -18.29 66.00 -2.19
CA VAL A 620 -18.48 66.88 -3.35
C VAL A 620 -19.52 67.98 -3.08
N GLU A 621 -20.66 67.63 -2.48
CA GLU A 621 -21.70 68.62 -2.15
C GLU A 621 -21.24 69.61 -1.06
N VAL A 622 -20.52 69.12 -0.04
CA VAL A 622 -19.91 69.96 1.02
C VAL A 622 -18.92 70.96 0.40
N ASP A 623 -18.04 70.51 -0.49
CA ASP A 623 -17.05 71.38 -1.14
C ASP A 623 -17.70 72.46 -2.01
N SER A 624 -18.76 72.10 -2.74
CA SER A 624 -19.54 73.07 -3.53
C SER A 624 -20.17 74.15 -2.64
N LEU A 625 -20.81 73.75 -1.54
CA LEU A 625 -21.45 74.67 -0.61
C LEU A 625 -20.46 75.56 0.15
N ILE A 626 -19.29 75.04 0.55
CA ILE A 626 -18.22 75.85 1.14
C ILE A 626 -17.81 76.95 0.17
N THR A 627 -17.57 76.60 -1.09
CA THR A 627 -17.15 77.56 -2.13
C THR A 627 -18.17 78.68 -2.31
N SER A 628 -19.47 78.35 -2.34
CA SER A 628 -20.54 79.35 -2.47
C SER A 628 -20.66 80.26 -1.23
N LEU A 629 -20.61 79.70 -0.02
CA LEU A 629 -20.76 80.49 1.20
C LEU A 629 -19.51 81.32 1.54
N ASP A 630 -18.30 80.86 1.20
CA ASP A 630 -17.07 81.65 1.33
C ASP A 630 -17.14 82.90 0.44
N ARG A 631 -17.66 82.77 -0.80
CA ARG A 631 -17.91 83.92 -1.67
C ARG A 631 -18.89 84.91 -1.05
N ALA A 632 -20.01 84.45 -0.50
CA ALA A 632 -20.94 85.34 0.20
C ALA A 632 -20.31 86.02 1.42
N SER A 633 -19.49 85.30 2.19
CA SER A 633 -18.78 85.88 3.33
C SER A 633 -17.81 86.98 2.90
N SER A 634 -17.17 86.86 1.74
CA SER A 634 -16.26 87.90 1.22
C SER A 634 -16.96 89.22 0.85
N ILE A 635 -18.29 89.18 0.64
CA ILE A 635 -19.13 90.33 0.26
C ILE A 635 -19.83 90.96 1.47
N GLY A 636 -19.57 90.43 2.68
CA GLY A 636 -20.05 90.97 3.95
C GLY A 636 -21.24 90.23 4.56
N VAL A 637 -21.66 89.08 4.00
CA VAL A 637 -22.72 88.26 4.60
C VAL A 637 -22.17 87.49 5.82
N LYS A 638 -22.85 87.58 6.98
CA LYS A 638 -22.38 86.99 8.25
C LYS A 638 -22.66 85.48 8.37
N LEU A 639 -21.81 84.65 7.73
CA LEU A 639 -21.99 83.18 7.57
C LEU A 639 -20.97 82.29 8.33
N GLY A 640 -20.26 82.83 9.32
CA GLY A 640 -19.16 82.13 9.98
C GLY A 640 -19.53 80.85 10.76
N THR A 641 -20.77 80.72 11.23
CA THR A 641 -21.25 79.51 11.94
C THR A 641 -21.51 78.35 10.98
N GLU A 642 -22.09 78.67 9.84
CA GLU A 642 -22.47 77.76 8.76
C GLU A 642 -21.21 77.21 8.07
N LEU A 643 -20.22 78.08 7.79
CA LEU A 643 -18.92 77.67 7.25
C LEU A 643 -18.11 76.77 8.19
N LYS A 644 -18.17 76.99 9.51
CA LYS A 644 -17.50 76.11 10.49
C LYS A 644 -18.10 74.70 10.48
N MET A 645 -19.42 74.60 10.35
CA MET A 645 -20.13 73.33 10.30
C MET A 645 -19.77 72.54 9.02
N LEU A 646 -19.75 73.18 7.86
CA LEU A 646 -19.31 72.53 6.61
C LEU A 646 -17.84 72.11 6.65
N ASN A 647 -16.94 72.97 7.17
CA ASN A 647 -15.53 72.62 7.33
C ASN A 647 -15.31 71.47 8.32
N SER A 648 -16.16 71.32 9.34
CA SER A 648 -16.11 70.19 10.26
C SER A 648 -16.49 68.87 9.58
N LEU A 649 -17.49 68.88 8.68
CA LEU A 649 -17.88 67.72 7.88
C LEU A 649 -16.79 67.34 6.86
N LYS A 650 -16.08 68.33 6.30
CA LYS A 650 -14.95 68.11 5.40
C LYS A 650 -13.73 67.49 6.09
N THR A 651 -13.40 67.97 7.28
CA THR A 651 -12.21 67.51 8.04
C THR A 651 -12.44 66.19 8.77
N LYS A 652 -13.70 65.87 9.10
CA LYS A 652 -14.11 64.59 9.69
C LYS A 652 -15.33 64.05 8.95
N PRO A 653 -15.13 63.40 7.78
CA PRO A 653 -16.24 62.79 7.07
C PRO A 653 -16.85 61.65 7.91
N PRO A 654 -18.17 61.43 7.81
CA PRO A 654 -18.86 60.39 8.56
C PRO A 654 -18.36 58.99 8.21
N SER A 655 -18.18 58.15 9.24
CA SER A 655 -17.66 56.78 9.13
C SER A 655 -18.72 55.70 9.03
N GLU A 656 -20.00 56.06 9.19
CA GLU A 656 -21.14 55.18 8.96
C GLU A 656 -22.11 55.78 7.95
N LEU A 657 -22.85 54.92 7.25
CA LEU A 657 -23.82 55.32 6.25
C LEU A 657 -24.98 56.16 6.84
N GLU A 658 -25.40 55.86 8.06
CA GLU A 658 -26.46 56.62 8.76
C GLU A 658 -26.01 58.04 9.08
N ASP A 659 -24.77 58.19 9.55
CA ASP A 659 -24.16 59.51 9.82
C ASP A 659 -23.96 60.31 8.53
N ALA A 660 -23.60 59.64 7.43
CA ALA A 660 -23.51 60.26 6.12
C ALA A 660 -24.86 60.79 5.64
N ALA A 661 -25.93 60.02 5.86
CA ALA A 661 -27.29 60.43 5.54
C ALA A 661 -27.77 61.61 6.40
N ASP A 662 -27.49 61.60 7.72
CA ASP A 662 -27.77 62.73 8.61
C ASP A 662 -27.03 64.01 8.21
N ALA A 663 -25.82 63.86 7.68
CA ALA A 663 -25.06 65.00 7.16
C ALA A 663 -25.73 65.61 5.92
N PHE A 664 -26.30 64.81 5.00
CA PHE A 664 -27.07 65.33 3.87
C PHE A 664 -28.35 66.07 4.29
N ASP A 665 -29.10 65.55 5.26
CA ASP A 665 -30.27 66.25 5.83
C ASP A 665 -29.86 67.60 6.43
N ARG A 666 -28.70 67.65 7.10
CA ARG A 666 -28.13 68.89 7.63
C ARG A 666 -27.72 69.87 6.53
N LEU A 667 -27.19 69.42 5.39
CA LEU A 667 -26.89 70.26 4.24
C LEU A 667 -28.17 70.86 3.63
N MET A 668 -29.22 70.05 3.45
CA MET A 668 -30.51 70.53 2.93
C MET A 668 -31.13 71.59 3.85
N ASN A 669 -31.12 71.37 5.16
CA ASN A 669 -31.61 72.35 6.12
C ASN A 669 -30.81 73.67 6.08
N LEU A 670 -29.53 73.62 5.72
CA LEU A 670 -28.69 74.81 5.61
C LEU A 670 -28.99 75.61 4.34
N THR A 671 -29.22 74.95 3.20
CA THR A 671 -29.55 75.59 1.92
C THR A 671 -30.97 76.15 1.83
N THR A 672 -31.87 75.68 2.70
CA THR A 672 -33.27 76.12 2.80
C THR A 672 -33.55 76.97 4.04
N SER A 673 -32.52 77.24 4.86
CA SER A 673 -32.67 77.97 6.12
C SER A 673 -33.19 79.40 5.92
N PRO A 674 -34.34 79.77 6.52
CA PRO A 674 -34.88 81.13 6.45
C PRO A 674 -33.92 82.18 7.02
N ASN A 675 -33.12 81.79 8.02
CA ASN A 675 -32.15 82.69 8.64
C ASN A 675 -30.98 83.03 7.71
N VAL A 676 -30.51 82.06 6.91
CA VAL A 676 -29.43 82.29 5.94
C VAL A 676 -29.95 83.15 4.78
N HIS A 677 -31.15 82.85 4.28
CA HIS A 677 -31.85 83.67 3.28
C HIS A 677 -32.06 85.11 3.76
N LYS A 678 -32.50 85.30 5.01
CA LYS A 678 -32.67 86.64 5.61
C LYS A 678 -31.35 87.42 5.68
N LYS A 679 -30.26 86.79 6.12
CA LYS A 679 -28.92 87.43 6.16
C LYS A 679 -28.45 87.89 4.78
N ILE A 680 -28.72 87.11 3.74
CA ILE A 680 -28.36 87.46 2.35
C ILE A 680 -29.24 88.59 1.84
N ARG A 681 -30.56 88.52 2.07
CA ARG A 681 -31.52 89.56 1.65
C ARG A 681 -31.25 90.91 2.31
N GLU A 682 -30.98 90.94 3.62
CA GLU A 682 -30.61 92.16 4.34
C GLU A 682 -29.37 92.83 3.73
N ARG A 683 -28.33 92.06 3.38
CA ARG A 683 -27.13 92.61 2.74
C ARG A 683 -27.41 93.12 1.31
N VAL A 684 -28.26 92.43 0.56
CA VAL A 684 -28.68 92.85 -0.79
C VAL A 684 -29.46 94.17 -0.73
N ASP A 685 -30.40 94.31 0.21
CA ASP A 685 -31.19 95.53 0.39
C ASP A 685 -30.30 96.71 0.82
N GLU A 686 -29.36 96.48 1.75
CA GLU A 686 -28.36 97.49 2.15
C GLU A 686 -27.51 97.96 0.96
N ALA A 687 -26.93 97.03 0.20
CA ALA A 687 -26.10 97.36 -0.95
C ALA A 687 -26.88 98.13 -2.03
N TYR A 688 -28.14 97.74 -2.28
CA TYR A 688 -29.02 98.42 -3.23
C TYR A 688 -29.28 99.88 -2.84
N ILE A 689 -29.53 100.15 -1.55
CA ILE A 689 -29.75 101.52 -1.04
C ILE A 689 -28.47 102.36 -1.18
N GLN A 690 -27.33 101.83 -0.77
CA GLN A 690 -26.03 102.53 -0.83
C GLN A 690 -25.68 102.95 -2.26
N ILE A 691 -25.80 102.02 -3.21
CA ILE A 691 -25.54 102.26 -4.63
C ILE A 691 -26.48 103.33 -5.19
N LYS A 692 -27.78 103.30 -4.84
CA LYS A 692 -28.75 104.29 -5.31
C LYS A 692 -28.47 105.70 -4.76
N GLY A 693 -28.07 105.81 -3.49
CA GLY A 693 -27.67 107.09 -2.89
C GLY A 693 -26.44 107.69 -3.58
N ALA A 694 -25.44 106.86 -3.87
CA ALA A 694 -24.19 107.27 -4.50
C ALA A 694 -24.35 107.75 -5.97
N LEU A 695 -25.36 107.28 -6.71
CA LEU A 695 -25.61 107.72 -8.08
C LEU A 695 -25.84 109.24 -8.19
N SER A 696 -26.52 109.85 -7.21
CA SER A 696 -26.82 111.28 -7.20
C SER A 696 -25.55 112.15 -7.23
N LEU A 697 -24.46 111.68 -6.62
CA LEU A 697 -23.17 112.38 -6.58
C LEU A 697 -22.48 112.40 -7.94
N PHE A 698 -22.56 111.28 -8.66
CA PHE A 698 -21.96 111.17 -9.98
C PHE A 698 -22.73 112.00 -11.02
N GLU A 699 -24.04 112.18 -10.82
CA GLU A 699 -24.86 113.12 -11.61
C GLU A 699 -24.45 114.57 -11.36
N GLU A 700 -24.32 114.99 -10.11
CA GLU A 700 -23.93 116.36 -9.73
C GLU A 700 -22.53 116.75 -10.25
N GLN A 701 -21.65 115.77 -10.42
CA GLN A 701 -20.29 115.95 -10.94
C GLN A 701 -20.18 115.79 -12.47
N GLY A 702 -21.33 115.62 -13.17
CA GLY A 702 -21.40 115.66 -14.63
C GLY A 702 -21.07 114.36 -15.36
N MET A 703 -21.12 113.19 -14.71
CA MET A 703 -20.80 111.89 -15.31
C MET A 703 -22.04 111.12 -15.77
N SER A 704 -22.80 111.68 -16.71
CA SER A 704 -24.09 111.14 -17.15
C SER A 704 -24.03 109.73 -17.75
N GLU A 705 -23.03 109.40 -18.58
CA GLU A 705 -22.91 108.08 -19.21
C GLU A 705 -22.65 106.94 -18.20
N PHE A 706 -21.82 107.21 -17.18
CA PHE A 706 -21.52 106.23 -16.12
C PHE A 706 -22.77 105.97 -15.25
N VAL A 707 -23.53 107.01 -14.95
CA VAL A 707 -24.78 106.92 -14.20
C VAL A 707 -25.85 106.15 -14.96
N GLU A 708 -26.04 106.40 -16.26
CA GLU A 708 -27.03 105.67 -17.06
C GLU A 708 -26.72 104.16 -17.12
N ARG A 709 -25.45 103.78 -17.28
CA ARG A 709 -25.01 102.38 -17.25
C ARG A 709 -25.34 101.70 -15.92
N LEU A 710 -25.05 102.39 -14.81
CA LEU A 710 -25.32 101.87 -13.47
C LEU A 710 -26.82 101.78 -13.19
N LYS A 711 -27.62 102.77 -13.58
CA LYS A 711 -29.09 102.74 -13.44
C LYS A 711 -29.70 101.53 -14.14
N VAL A 712 -29.27 101.22 -15.37
CA VAL A 712 -29.74 100.02 -16.10
C VAL A 712 -29.42 98.72 -15.35
N LEU A 713 -28.25 98.61 -14.74
CA LEU A 713 -27.86 97.43 -13.95
C LEU A 713 -28.64 97.33 -12.64
N ILE A 714 -28.93 98.46 -11.99
CA ILE A 714 -29.69 98.53 -10.74
C ILE A 714 -31.18 98.25 -10.97
N ASP A 715 -31.76 98.70 -12.07
CA ASP A 715 -33.18 98.48 -12.40
C ASP A 715 -33.49 96.99 -12.67
N GLN A 716 -32.49 96.17 -12.97
CA GLN A 716 -32.64 94.72 -13.13
C GLN A 716 -32.66 93.95 -11.80
N VAL A 717 -32.27 94.57 -10.69
CA VAL A 717 -32.12 93.93 -9.38
C VAL A 717 -33.47 93.68 -8.69
N PRO A 718 -34.44 94.62 -8.67
CA PRO A 718 -35.77 94.38 -8.09
C PRO A 718 -36.51 93.20 -8.73
N ALA A 719 -36.46 93.07 -10.06
CA ALA A 719 -37.12 91.99 -10.79
C ALA A 719 -36.54 90.59 -10.47
N LYS A 720 -35.25 90.52 -10.11
CA LYS A 720 -34.59 89.27 -9.68
C LYS A 720 -34.83 88.96 -8.19
N LEU A 721 -35.16 89.97 -7.38
CA LEU A 721 -35.46 89.84 -5.95
C LEU A 721 -36.91 89.41 -5.66
N GLU A 722 -37.86 89.73 -6.55
CA GLU A 722 -39.28 89.37 -6.38
C GLU A 722 -39.58 87.87 -6.59
N THR A 723 -38.70 87.13 -7.27
CA THR A 723 -38.75 85.66 -7.29
C THR A 723 -38.17 85.10 -5.99
N ASP A 724 -39.04 84.66 -5.07
CA ASP A 724 -38.63 83.87 -3.89
C ASP A 724 -38.01 82.54 -4.35
N SER A 725 -36.69 82.53 -4.55
CA SER A 725 -35.95 81.29 -4.79
C SER A 725 -35.87 80.48 -3.50
N PRO A 726 -36.22 79.17 -3.52
CA PRO A 726 -36.11 78.32 -2.34
C PRO A 726 -34.66 78.07 -1.91
N HIS A 727 -33.67 78.31 -2.78
CA HIS A 727 -32.28 77.95 -2.53
C HIS A 727 -31.36 79.17 -2.42
N VAL A 728 -30.48 79.14 -1.41
CA VAL A 728 -29.51 80.19 -1.08
C VAL A 728 -28.61 80.63 -2.25
N ASN A 729 -28.33 79.74 -3.22
CA ASN A 729 -27.40 80.02 -4.32
C ASN A 729 -27.90 81.11 -5.28
N GLU A 730 -29.19 81.18 -5.59
CA GLU A 730 -29.71 82.16 -6.57
C GLU A 730 -29.77 83.58 -5.99
N ALA A 731 -30.05 83.71 -4.69
CA ALA A 731 -29.98 84.98 -3.96
C ALA A 731 -28.53 85.50 -3.83
N LEU A 732 -27.55 84.58 -3.83
CA LEU A 732 -26.12 84.86 -3.71
C LEU A 732 -25.56 85.52 -4.98
N ASP A 733 -26.03 85.11 -6.16
CA ASP A 733 -25.64 85.69 -7.44
C ASP A 733 -26.09 87.16 -7.59
N VAL A 734 -27.26 87.50 -7.05
CA VAL A 734 -27.74 88.89 -7.00
C VAL A 734 -26.84 89.73 -6.07
N CYS A 735 -26.45 89.19 -4.92
CA CYS A 735 -25.54 89.84 -3.98
C CYS A 735 -24.14 90.07 -4.58
N LEU A 736 -23.61 89.11 -5.36
CA LEU A 736 -22.35 89.22 -6.10
C LEU A 736 -22.37 90.37 -7.13
N THR A 737 -23.49 90.48 -7.85
CA THR A 737 -23.64 91.52 -8.90
C THR A 737 -23.61 92.93 -8.28
N LEU A 738 -24.31 93.13 -7.16
CA LEU A 738 -24.33 94.42 -6.45
C LEU A 738 -22.96 94.78 -5.84
N ALA A 739 -22.24 93.80 -5.31
CA ALA A 739 -20.92 94.02 -4.73
C ALA A 739 -19.90 94.55 -5.76
N ASN A 740 -19.90 93.96 -6.96
CA ASN A 740 -19.03 94.42 -8.05
C ASN A 740 -19.35 95.88 -8.46
N ILE A 741 -20.64 96.24 -8.50
CA ILE A 741 -21.08 97.62 -8.79
C ILE A 741 -20.59 98.59 -7.71
N GLN A 742 -20.71 98.21 -6.43
CA GLN A 742 -20.26 99.01 -5.30
C GLN A 742 -18.74 99.28 -5.37
N GLU A 743 -17.94 98.27 -5.75
CA GLU A 743 -16.49 98.41 -5.91
C GLU A 743 -16.11 99.35 -7.06
N GLU A 744 -16.80 99.25 -8.22
CA GLU A 744 -16.60 100.19 -9.33
C GLU A 744 -16.86 101.65 -8.92
N MET A 745 -17.92 101.89 -8.13
CA MET A 745 -18.26 103.24 -7.64
C MET A 745 -17.22 103.77 -6.66
N LEU A 746 -16.74 102.94 -5.73
CA LEU A 746 -15.69 103.31 -4.77
C LEU A 746 -14.40 103.75 -5.47
N GLN A 747 -13.95 102.99 -6.47
CA GLN A 747 -12.76 103.36 -7.24
C GLN A 747 -12.94 104.69 -7.98
N MET A 748 -14.13 104.93 -8.52
CA MET A 748 -14.44 106.18 -9.21
C MET A 748 -14.39 107.40 -8.27
N ILE A 749 -14.95 107.30 -7.05
CA ILE A 749 -14.87 108.37 -6.04
C ILE A 749 -13.42 108.67 -5.66
N LYS A 750 -12.59 107.64 -5.44
CA LYS A 750 -11.16 107.81 -5.14
C LYS A 750 -10.43 108.56 -6.25
N SER A 751 -10.71 108.20 -7.52
CA SER A 751 -10.14 108.89 -8.68
C SER A 751 -10.56 110.36 -8.75
N MET A 752 -11.83 110.67 -8.45
CA MET A 752 -12.34 112.04 -8.44
C MET A 752 -11.69 112.89 -7.34
N ALA A 753 -11.52 112.33 -6.14
CA ALA A 753 -10.87 113.02 -5.02
C ALA A 753 -9.43 113.41 -5.34
N GLY A 754 -8.69 112.51 -6.02
CA GLY A 754 -7.34 112.76 -6.51
C GLY A 754 -7.29 113.92 -7.50
N LYS A 755 -8.12 113.88 -8.55
CA LYS A 755 -8.20 114.97 -9.54
C LYS A 755 -8.60 116.31 -8.92
N SER A 756 -9.55 116.29 -7.98
CA SER A 756 -9.96 117.49 -7.22
C SER A 756 -8.81 118.06 -6.38
N GLY A 757 -7.93 117.20 -5.84
CA GLY A 757 -6.78 117.63 -5.04
C GLY A 757 -5.73 118.34 -5.86
N GLU A 758 -5.39 117.77 -7.02
CA GLU A 758 -4.45 118.37 -7.97
C GLU A 758 -4.94 119.75 -8.44
N ALA A 759 -6.23 119.87 -8.79
CA ALA A 759 -6.83 121.14 -9.19
C ALA A 759 -6.80 122.18 -8.07
N HIS A 760 -7.10 121.77 -6.83
CA HIS A 760 -7.07 122.66 -5.67
C HIS A 760 -5.66 123.18 -5.37
N GLU A 761 -4.62 122.33 -5.45
CA GLU A 761 -3.24 122.77 -5.24
C GLU A 761 -2.77 123.74 -6.32
N ALA A 762 -3.19 123.53 -7.57
CA ALA A 762 -2.92 124.46 -8.67
C ALA A 762 -3.57 125.83 -8.42
N GLU A 763 -4.84 125.86 -8.00
CA GLU A 763 -5.56 127.11 -7.72
C GLU A 763 -4.98 127.87 -6.52
N LEU A 764 -4.49 127.17 -5.49
CA LEU A 764 -3.79 127.80 -4.34
C LEU A 764 -2.52 128.54 -4.78
N LYS A 765 -1.73 127.94 -5.67
CA LYS A 765 -0.50 128.54 -6.21
C LYS A 765 -0.79 129.76 -7.09
N GLU A 766 -1.91 129.77 -7.80
CA GLU A 766 -2.33 130.89 -8.63
C GLU A 766 -2.88 132.05 -7.80
N ARG A 767 -3.73 131.77 -6.79
CA ARG A 767 -4.39 132.81 -6.00
C ARG A 767 -3.50 133.49 -4.97
N SER A 768 -2.55 132.77 -4.37
CA SER A 768 -1.70 133.30 -3.28
C SER A 768 -0.27 133.56 -3.75
N GLN A 769 0.13 134.84 -3.78
CA GLN A 769 1.48 135.26 -4.18
C GLN A 769 2.56 134.80 -3.19
N TYR A 770 2.18 134.60 -1.92
CA TYR A 770 3.08 134.20 -0.84
C TYR A 770 2.92 132.73 -0.41
N TYR A 771 2.22 131.92 -1.21
CA TYR A 771 1.92 130.52 -0.88
C TYR A 771 3.17 129.69 -0.56
N SER A 772 4.29 129.91 -1.25
CA SER A 772 5.55 129.20 -0.96
C SER A 772 6.11 129.46 0.45
N THR A 773 5.80 130.61 1.05
CA THR A 773 6.16 130.93 2.44
C THR A 773 5.13 130.36 3.41
N ILE A 774 3.83 130.43 3.08
CA ILE A 774 2.76 129.78 3.85
C ILE A 774 3.01 128.27 3.95
N GLN A 775 3.33 127.63 2.84
CA GLN A 775 3.63 126.20 2.76
C GLN A 775 4.84 125.84 3.64
N ARG A 776 5.94 126.59 3.57
CA ARG A 776 7.12 126.35 4.41
C ARG A 776 6.83 126.48 5.91
N VAL A 777 6.06 127.49 6.30
CA VAL A 777 5.64 127.67 7.70
C VAL A 777 4.75 126.51 8.16
N SER A 778 3.77 126.11 7.34
CA SER A 778 2.88 124.99 7.66
C SER A 778 3.62 123.64 7.77
N MET A 779 4.70 123.45 7.01
CA MET A 779 5.50 122.22 7.06
C MET A 779 6.45 122.17 8.28
N LYS A 780 7.00 123.31 8.72
CA LYS A 780 7.89 123.38 9.89
C LYS A 780 7.14 123.37 11.22
N HIS A 781 5.91 123.90 11.24
CA HIS A 781 5.08 123.99 12.43
C HIS A 781 3.67 123.38 12.19
N PRO A 782 3.54 122.10 11.79
CA PRO A 782 2.26 121.54 11.34
C PRO A 782 1.18 121.50 12.45
N ASP A 783 1.58 121.24 13.68
CA ASP A 783 0.69 121.09 14.84
C ASP A 783 0.16 122.45 15.31
N ASP A 784 1.07 123.40 15.50
CA ASP A 784 0.72 124.76 15.90
C ASP A 784 -0.04 125.48 14.78
N PHE A 785 0.33 125.26 13.52
CA PHE A 785 -0.38 125.83 12.37
C PHE A 785 -1.81 125.29 12.27
N SER A 786 -2.01 123.98 12.44
CA SER A 786 -3.34 123.37 12.40
C SER A 786 -4.25 123.85 13.54
N LYS A 787 -3.66 124.08 14.72
CA LYS A 787 -4.38 124.56 15.90
C LYS A 787 -4.71 126.05 15.85
N ILE A 788 -3.78 126.88 15.34
CA ILE A 788 -3.84 128.34 15.49
C ILE A 788 -4.30 129.03 14.20
N VAL A 789 -3.97 128.49 13.01
CA VAL A 789 -4.15 129.19 11.72
C VAL A 789 -5.25 128.54 10.87
N PHE A 790 -5.10 127.27 10.51
CA PHE A 790 -6.10 126.48 9.76
C PHE A 790 -5.78 124.99 9.82
N ASP A 791 -6.80 124.16 10.03
CA ASP A 791 -6.67 122.71 10.28
C ASP A 791 -6.30 121.88 9.03
N ILE A 792 -5.03 121.95 8.64
CA ILE A 792 -4.46 121.17 7.53
C ILE A 792 -4.38 119.67 7.90
N LYS A 793 -4.23 119.33 9.19
CA LYS A 793 -4.21 117.93 9.64
C LYS A 793 -5.52 117.23 9.35
N LYS A 794 -6.66 117.85 9.66
CA LYS A 794 -7.98 117.28 9.36
C LYS A 794 -8.18 117.02 7.87
N MET A 795 -7.70 117.92 7.02
CA MET A 795 -7.77 117.74 5.55
C MET A 795 -6.95 116.52 5.10
N LYS A 796 -5.73 116.34 5.61
CA LYS A 796 -4.90 115.16 5.32
C LYS A 796 -5.52 113.85 5.84
N THR A 797 -6.07 113.85 7.05
CA THR A 797 -6.74 112.65 7.58
C THR A 797 -7.97 112.26 6.77
N LEU A 798 -8.68 113.22 6.17
CA LEU A 798 -9.80 112.94 5.28
C LEU A 798 -9.32 112.43 3.91
N GLU A 799 -8.18 112.90 3.41
CA GLU A 799 -7.55 112.37 2.19
C GLU A 799 -7.09 110.92 2.37
N ASP A 800 -6.41 110.61 3.48
CA ASP A 800 -5.99 109.26 3.84
C ASP A 800 -7.22 108.36 4.11
N GLY A 801 -8.22 108.88 4.83
CA GLY A 801 -9.46 108.15 5.09
C GLY A 801 -10.28 107.86 3.84
N LEU A 802 -10.12 108.63 2.77
CA LEU A 802 -10.80 108.39 1.49
C LEU A 802 -10.04 107.39 0.61
N THR A 803 -8.70 107.39 0.63
CA THR A 803 -7.92 106.36 -0.07
C THR A 803 -8.09 104.99 0.55
N GLU A 804 -8.24 104.92 1.88
CA GLU A 804 -8.43 103.67 2.64
C GLU A 804 -9.89 103.21 2.73
N ALA A 805 -10.87 104.03 2.32
CA ALA A 805 -12.29 103.69 2.44
C ALA A 805 -12.64 102.41 1.65
N VAL A 806 -13.28 101.46 2.34
CA VAL A 806 -13.89 100.24 1.78
C VAL A 806 -15.41 100.36 1.68
N ASP A 807 -16.00 101.25 2.48
CA ASP A 807 -17.43 101.54 2.46
C ASP A 807 -17.72 102.76 1.59
N LEU A 808 -18.72 102.62 0.72
CA LEU A 808 -19.14 103.66 -0.22
C LEU A 808 -19.69 104.88 0.52
N ASP A 809 -20.44 104.69 1.61
CA ASP A 809 -21.02 105.81 2.37
C ASP A 809 -19.94 106.64 3.10
N ILE A 810 -18.92 105.96 3.64
CA ILE A 810 -17.78 106.61 4.30
C ILE A 810 -16.94 107.36 3.26
N ALA A 811 -16.70 106.76 2.09
CA ALA A 811 -15.97 107.41 1.00
C ALA A 811 -16.68 108.69 0.52
N ILE A 812 -18.01 108.64 0.41
CA ILE A 812 -18.85 109.79 0.04
C ILE A 812 -18.79 110.90 1.08
N ALA A 813 -18.96 110.56 2.36
CA ALA A 813 -18.93 111.54 3.45
C ALA A 813 -17.58 112.25 3.51
N ASN A 814 -16.48 111.50 3.43
CA ASN A 814 -15.12 112.05 3.39
C ASN A 814 -14.92 112.96 2.17
N PHE A 815 -15.41 112.57 0.99
CA PHE A 815 -15.27 113.37 -0.24
C PHE A 815 -15.91 114.76 -0.11
N HIS A 816 -17.12 114.84 0.47
CA HIS A 816 -17.83 116.10 0.68
C HIS A 816 -17.16 117.01 1.70
N GLU A 817 -16.80 116.47 2.87
CA GLU A 817 -16.18 117.27 3.93
C GLU A 817 -14.82 117.84 3.49
N LEU A 818 -14.08 117.05 2.73
CA LEU A 818 -12.80 117.42 2.13
C LEU A 818 -12.97 118.55 1.09
N GLY A 819 -14.01 118.48 0.25
CA GLY A 819 -14.35 119.55 -0.70
C GLY A 819 -14.67 120.89 -0.02
N ILE A 820 -15.35 120.87 1.13
CA ILE A 820 -15.66 122.09 1.91
C ILE A 820 -14.38 122.69 2.50
N LEU A 821 -13.54 121.85 3.14
CA LEU A 821 -12.29 122.30 3.75
C LEU A 821 -11.31 122.89 2.73
N ARG A 822 -11.22 122.30 1.53
CA ARG A 822 -10.40 122.82 0.43
C ARG A 822 -10.84 124.24 0.02
N LYS A 823 -12.16 124.49 -0.13
CA LYS A 823 -12.66 125.84 -0.45
C LYS A 823 -12.33 126.86 0.64
N GLN A 824 -12.53 126.52 1.91
CA GLN A 824 -12.22 127.40 3.04
C GLN A 824 -10.71 127.69 3.13
N TRP A 825 -9.87 126.70 2.82
CA TRP A 825 -8.42 126.88 2.79
C TRP A 825 -7.96 127.81 1.67
N LEU A 826 -8.55 127.72 0.47
CA LEU A 826 -8.30 128.67 -0.63
C LEU A 826 -8.59 130.12 -0.20
N GLU A 827 -9.72 130.35 0.48
CA GLU A 827 -10.08 131.69 0.97
C GLU A 827 -9.12 132.16 2.08
N LYS A 828 -8.79 131.29 3.03
CA LYS A 828 -7.88 131.62 4.12
C LYS A 828 -6.47 131.93 3.60
N ALA A 829 -5.94 131.13 2.68
CA ALA A 829 -4.65 131.38 2.04
C ALA A 829 -4.63 132.72 1.29
N GLY A 830 -5.72 133.07 0.58
CA GLY A 830 -5.89 134.39 -0.02
C GLY A 830 -5.85 135.54 1.00
N SER A 831 -6.50 135.38 2.16
CA SER A 831 -6.47 136.40 3.23
C SER A 831 -5.09 136.55 3.89
N MET A 832 -4.28 135.49 3.90
CA MET A 832 -2.93 135.49 4.48
C MET A 832 -1.94 136.29 3.63
N ASP A 833 -2.20 136.49 2.34
CA ASP A 833 -1.39 137.37 1.50
C ASP A 833 -1.42 138.83 2.00
N ASP A 834 -2.56 139.28 2.54
CA ASP A 834 -2.64 140.62 3.15
C ASP A 834 -1.81 140.71 4.43
N TRP A 835 -1.71 139.61 5.20
CA TRP A 835 -0.83 139.56 6.37
C TRP A 835 0.64 139.67 5.95
N HIS A 836 1.01 138.98 4.86
CA HIS A 836 2.36 139.07 4.29
C HIS A 836 2.75 140.46 3.78
N LYS A 837 1.79 141.28 3.33
CA LYS A 837 2.09 142.68 2.96
C LYS A 837 2.67 143.46 4.16
N SER A 838 2.08 143.28 5.33
CA SER A 838 2.56 143.89 6.58
C SER A 838 3.93 143.36 7.02
N LEU A 839 4.27 142.13 6.63
CA LEU A 839 5.57 141.50 6.92
C LEU A 839 6.74 142.30 6.33
N ARG A 840 6.56 142.97 5.18
CA ARG A 840 7.56 143.89 4.63
C ARG A 840 7.85 145.07 5.57
N MET A 841 6.85 145.62 6.26
CA MET A 841 7.04 146.73 7.19
C MET A 841 7.91 146.32 8.37
N PHE A 842 7.66 145.15 8.96
CA PHE A 842 8.46 144.64 10.08
C PHE A 842 9.86 144.19 9.66
N MET A 843 10.03 143.80 8.40
CA MET A 843 11.34 143.50 7.82
C MET A 843 12.09 144.76 7.33
N THR A 844 11.47 145.95 7.38
CA THR A 844 12.11 147.19 6.94
C THR A 844 13.23 147.56 7.90
N GLY A 845 14.46 147.68 7.39
CA GLY A 845 15.68 147.88 8.19
C GLY A 845 16.43 146.58 8.52
N PHE A 846 15.89 145.41 8.17
CA PHE A 846 16.63 144.14 8.26
C PHE A 846 17.75 144.13 7.22
N SER A 847 18.99 143.98 7.67
CA SER A 847 20.13 143.75 6.78
C SER A 847 20.56 142.28 6.86
N PRO A 848 20.45 141.51 5.76
CA PRO A 848 20.99 140.15 5.74
C PRO A 848 22.54 140.13 5.85
N ALA A 849 23.21 141.27 5.67
CA ALA A 849 24.66 141.45 5.82
C ALA A 849 25.14 141.67 7.26
N ALA A 850 24.22 141.96 8.19
CA ALA A 850 24.54 142.22 9.59
C ALA A 850 25.05 140.95 10.30
N LYS A 851 25.74 141.12 11.45
CA LYS A 851 26.22 139.98 12.25
C LYS A 851 25.04 139.14 12.76
N ALA A 852 25.28 137.85 13.02
CA ALA A 852 24.23 136.92 13.43
C ALA A 852 23.44 137.45 14.64
N ASP A 853 24.14 137.92 15.68
CA ASP A 853 23.54 138.47 16.90
C ASP A 853 22.70 139.73 16.64
N GLU A 854 23.08 140.56 15.66
CA GLU A 854 22.32 141.76 15.28
C GLU A 854 21.04 141.39 14.51
N ARG A 855 21.11 140.36 13.65
CA ARG A 855 19.94 139.83 12.93
C ARG A 855 18.95 139.17 13.88
N GLU A 856 19.44 138.39 14.83
CA GLU A 856 18.59 137.72 15.82
C GLU A 856 17.89 138.72 16.73
N LYS A 857 18.61 139.73 17.24
CA LYS A 857 17.99 140.85 17.96
C LYS A 857 16.95 141.59 17.13
N PHE A 858 17.20 141.82 15.84
CA PHE A 858 16.21 142.44 14.95
C PHE A 858 14.95 141.56 14.82
N ILE A 859 15.12 140.26 14.63
CA ILE A 859 14.00 139.31 14.50
C ILE A 859 13.19 139.25 15.80
N GLU A 860 13.85 139.20 16.96
CA GLU A 860 13.19 139.25 18.27
C GLU A 860 12.42 140.55 18.46
N ASP A 861 13.01 141.69 18.10
CA ASP A 861 12.35 142.99 18.13
C ASP A 861 11.16 143.06 17.16
N ALA A 862 11.29 142.53 15.95
CA ALA A 862 10.22 142.47 14.97
C ALA A 862 9.08 141.55 15.44
N ILE A 863 9.39 140.41 16.06
CA ILE A 863 8.40 139.51 16.67
C ILE A 863 7.69 140.20 17.83
N ARG A 864 8.42 140.89 18.70
CA ARG A 864 7.82 141.68 19.79
C ARG A 864 6.86 142.72 19.23
N LYS A 865 7.29 143.49 18.21
CA LYS A 865 6.43 144.47 17.54
C LYS A 865 5.21 143.84 16.88
N ILE A 866 5.33 142.66 16.25
CA ILE A 866 4.18 141.94 15.69
C ILE A 866 3.19 141.60 16.79
N LYS A 867 3.65 141.04 17.91
CA LYS A 867 2.80 140.65 19.04
C LYS A 867 2.14 141.86 19.71
N GLU A 868 2.79 143.01 19.70
CA GLU A 868 2.21 144.27 20.18
C GLU A 868 1.22 144.88 19.16
N THR A 869 1.44 144.71 17.86
CA THR A 869 0.63 145.32 16.79
C THR A 869 -0.64 144.53 16.49
N TYR A 870 -0.56 143.20 16.49
CA TYR A 870 -1.70 142.33 16.16
C TYR A 870 -2.24 141.67 17.42
N SER A 871 -3.47 142.02 17.78
CA SER A 871 -4.20 141.39 18.89
C SER A 871 -4.72 139.98 18.56
N ARG A 872 -4.83 139.66 17.26
CA ARG A 872 -5.26 138.35 16.78
C ARG A 872 -4.12 137.34 16.82
N GLU A 873 -4.30 136.28 17.61
CA GLU A 873 -3.31 135.22 17.83
C GLU A 873 -2.92 134.48 16.55
N ASP A 874 -3.88 134.26 15.63
CA ASP A 874 -3.62 133.59 14.34
C ASP A 874 -2.67 134.40 13.45
N ILE A 875 -2.88 135.72 13.39
CA ILE A 875 -2.04 136.64 12.63
C ILE A 875 -0.69 136.83 13.32
N SER A 876 -0.66 137.11 14.63
CA SER A 876 0.58 137.41 15.35
C SER A 876 1.51 136.20 15.38
N SER A 877 0.97 135.00 15.60
CA SER A 877 1.76 133.77 15.65
C SER A 877 2.27 133.40 14.26
N TYR A 878 1.40 133.46 13.25
CA TYR A 878 1.79 133.21 11.87
C TYR A 878 2.86 134.19 11.38
N LEU A 879 2.67 135.50 11.56
CA LEU A 879 3.64 136.51 11.16
C LEU A 879 4.96 136.39 11.91
N SER A 880 4.94 135.98 13.18
CA SER A 880 6.16 135.73 13.96
C SER A 880 6.98 134.58 13.35
N TRP A 881 6.33 133.48 12.96
CA TRP A 881 6.97 132.37 12.27
C TRP A 881 7.41 132.76 10.86
N ALA A 882 6.56 133.47 10.12
CA ALA A 882 6.82 133.89 8.75
C ALA A 882 7.95 134.94 8.67
N ILE A 883 8.16 135.80 9.68
CA ILE A 883 9.35 136.66 9.77
C ILE A 883 10.62 135.84 9.94
N LYS A 884 10.64 134.87 10.85
CA LYS A 884 11.80 133.98 11.02
C LYS A 884 12.14 133.28 9.71
N GLU A 885 11.13 132.74 9.04
CA GLU A 885 11.31 132.05 7.76
C GLU A 885 11.71 132.98 6.62
N SER A 886 11.14 134.18 6.54
CA SER A 886 11.50 135.17 5.51
C SER A 886 12.90 135.72 5.72
N ALA A 887 13.30 136.01 6.96
CA ALA A 887 14.65 136.43 7.31
C ALA A 887 15.67 135.34 7.01
N GLN A 888 15.38 134.09 7.39
CA GLN A 888 16.22 132.93 7.07
C GLN A 888 16.33 132.73 5.56
N ALA A 889 15.22 132.81 4.82
CA ALA A 889 15.23 132.70 3.37
C ALA A 889 16.07 133.79 2.68
N LEU A 890 16.06 135.04 3.19
CA LEU A 890 16.89 136.14 2.68
C LEU A 890 18.39 135.98 3.02
N VAL A 891 18.72 135.34 4.13
CA VAL A 891 20.10 134.98 4.48
C VAL A 891 20.59 133.84 3.58
N ASP A 892 19.75 132.82 3.37
CA ASP A 892 20.11 131.64 2.58
C ASP A 892 20.15 131.93 1.07
N SER A 893 19.34 132.87 0.57
CA SER A 893 19.42 133.34 -0.83
C SER A 893 20.70 134.12 -1.17
N ARG A 894 21.51 134.46 -0.17
CA ARG A 894 22.83 135.10 -0.33
C ARG A 894 24.01 134.15 -0.15
N LYS A 895 23.78 132.98 0.45
CA LYS A 895 24.76 131.88 0.54
C LYS A 895 24.79 131.05 -0.75
N LYS A 896 23.73 131.17 -1.57
CA LYS A 896 23.69 130.82 -2.99
C LYS A 896 24.12 132.03 -3.80
#